data_AF-A0A7J4K5R8-F1
#
_entry.id   AF-A0A7J4K5R8-F1
#
_cell.length_a   1.000
_cell.length_b   1.000
_cell.length_c   1.000
_cell.angle_alpha   90.00
_cell.angle_beta   90.00
_cell.angle_gamma   90.00
#
_symmetry.space_group_name_H-M   'P 1'
#
loop_
_entity.id
_entity.type
_entity.pdbx_description
1 polymer ?
#
loop_
_entity_poly.entity_id
_entity_poly.type
_entity_poly.pdbx_seq_one_letter_code
_entity_poly.pdbx_strand_id
1 'polypeptide(L)'
;MEDVSDREGSALTGPDGRTMSHQAAGRRSRPRNVARAIALSVIALFFLTVTLLSVVADGASITVTAPSAVSEGNSVVVSATGPGTITIALNNVIVATGLGSVSHSRTTSVSDAGLYQYLITSDAPGVASQSRTVEVLDVPLVVTPVSPSTSDISSSDVTIRAVANWPVEFCYALIDGEGHTLSADDGTSTVHSGVFTLQDGVHTIDYKCKLGAEIASTQKTVRVDTVAPTVLSTAPSADTNGPHITLAVDTSEVAQCRYGPDDAPYDSLPNTMGTTYAMRNTALIVVENEGPVTYFVRCRDLYGNTMQTSSILSFINRIPPSADISIDGETPLRAGTYRVSLKTAVPLANAPSLSYTLSDATKSTAIVLEGEDDEWYGYLVIPDGASDTVLSFSFSGKSVRGVTGAGISDGAVFSVDAVPPEQVSAVSVTNAAGGILLRWSAPDDDVASYQIYRRSMEGVSVGDMYAVVGGTAFTDASARTERYVYYRVAAVDDAGNVGPLSPEVYGSMVDPALVQEAVAIDPVLGALIDQELSLIESAMLDADRTIKSLEENTNDAELRIINDLDLLDRAREARLSMGRSADRLRSLRDASPSKDDVDAAVRDAQDEIATARTMLIRKILPVQSVDLKQPFDEVALRNGLPYVVANAGMDASAKASLLEDSLVLNEKLTVDVLSSAFRLYDAAGNDYAYTFVRKRIRLDSPVNDVVVLELVPREFISSEADITVIGDPVVLEDGLVLQFSYQVAQEKEFAYYVREQVPMEVVKTSRTLLYPKPQPGVVSVPGGDSETDVLATGFATRLGIPHLPSSSSDMLLVVLGITIIIALGAYYVSLSSAPFKGVPGVSRRTRGVPSHLGSSLTNGLSILSRKYRPSNDSTIAGTSGRARPAMPSTTSNGASVSTPLTAEYPSKRSSGYPSGYSPGYSAGVAITNSGASIRVAASTVASVDGPVGSSISAILSPDSSSCLAIPISSSDVRELLSTAERMIDHKNYELSLSAYKKVLHALSADEGLSQELHEHILRVYDKLLLFKRMDDARAAVDANDALALRAALDETRFCAERVGDARTTLITDAKDAYAGFVRELNRMEIAKNERY
;
A
#
# COMPACT_ATOMS: atom_id res chain seq x y z
N MET A 1 -17.36 -24.44 40.01
CA MET A 1 -15.96 -24.43 40.45
C MET A 1 -15.29 -23.13 40.06
N GLU A 2 -15.17 -22.12 40.93
CA GLU A 2 -15.91 -21.75 42.17
C GLU A 2 -15.25 -20.44 42.70
N ASP A 3 -15.92 -19.45 43.32
CA ASP A 3 -17.33 -19.01 43.23
C ASP A 3 -17.53 -17.62 43.92
N VAL A 4 -18.78 -17.14 44.09
CA VAL A 4 -19.22 -16.14 45.12
C VAL A 4 -18.52 -14.75 45.15
N SER A 5 -19.18 -13.77 44.51
CA SER A 5 -19.76 -12.50 45.06
C SER A 5 -18.96 -11.54 45.99
N ASP A 6 -19.32 -10.26 46.22
CA ASP A 6 -20.57 -9.49 45.92
C ASP A 6 -20.35 -7.94 45.90
N ARG A 7 -21.38 -7.18 45.47
CA ARG A 7 -21.68 -5.73 45.68
C ARG A 7 -20.85 -4.64 44.98
N GLU A 8 -21.53 -3.83 44.15
CA GLU A 8 -21.96 -2.43 44.42
C GLU A 8 -22.84 -1.90 43.26
N GLY A 9 -23.49 -0.72 43.25
CA GLY A 9 -23.46 0.39 44.23
C GLY A 9 -24.31 1.65 43.91
N SER A 10 -25.15 1.66 42.85
CA SER A 10 -26.18 2.68 42.52
C SER A 10 -25.78 4.09 41.97
N ALA A 11 -26.65 4.59 41.07
CA ALA A 11 -27.12 5.99 40.89
C ALA A 11 -26.31 7.09 40.13
N LEU A 12 -26.88 7.48 38.98
CA LEU A 12 -27.31 8.85 38.57
C LEU A 12 -26.38 9.93 37.93
N THR A 13 -26.97 10.61 36.93
CA THR A 13 -26.73 11.97 36.35
C THR A 13 -25.60 12.27 35.34
N GLY A 14 -25.95 13.14 34.37
CA GLY A 14 -25.06 13.77 33.37
C GLY A 14 -25.07 13.06 32.00
N PRO A 15 -25.01 13.77 30.85
CA PRO A 15 -24.55 15.17 30.67
C PRO A 15 -25.57 16.14 30.03
N ASP A 16 -25.32 17.44 30.18
CA ASP A 16 -25.83 18.52 29.30
C ASP A 16 -25.25 18.36 27.86
N GLY A 17 -25.81 18.91 26.77
CA GLY A 17 -26.62 20.11 26.61
C GLY A 17 -25.74 21.34 26.27
N ARG A 18 -26.03 22.20 25.28
CA ARG A 18 -27.20 22.33 24.38
C ARG A 18 -26.97 23.50 23.39
N THR A 19 -27.25 23.37 22.07
CA THR A 19 -27.50 24.49 21.09
C THR A 19 -27.62 23.98 19.64
N MET A 20 -28.35 24.58 18.68
CA MET A 20 -29.51 25.50 18.70
C MET A 20 -30.08 25.70 17.27
N SER A 21 -31.40 25.66 17.07
CA SER A 21 -32.12 26.28 15.94
C SER A 21 -33.65 26.20 16.15
N HIS A 22 -34.51 27.12 15.68
CA HIS A 22 -34.31 28.55 15.39
C HIS A 22 -35.66 29.32 15.48
N GLN A 23 -35.67 30.52 16.08
CA GLN A 23 -36.54 31.70 15.83
C GLN A 23 -38.09 31.59 15.73
N ALA A 24 -38.91 32.55 16.20
CA ALA A 24 -38.76 33.80 16.97
C ALA A 24 -40.16 34.11 17.62
N ALA A 25 -40.59 35.29 18.12
CA ALA A 25 -40.11 36.67 18.21
C ALA A 25 -40.85 37.37 19.40
N GLY A 26 -40.56 38.60 19.85
CA GLY A 26 -39.48 39.54 19.51
C GLY A 26 -39.63 40.91 20.24
N ARG A 27 -38.51 41.62 20.40
CA ARG A 27 -38.33 43.02 20.90
C ARG A 27 -38.70 43.38 22.36
N ARG A 28 -37.63 43.72 23.12
CA ARG A 28 -37.37 44.97 23.91
C ARG A 28 -38.39 45.42 24.99
N SER A 29 -38.00 45.97 26.14
CA SER A 29 -36.69 46.41 26.70
C SER A 29 -36.77 46.39 28.23
N ARG A 30 -35.80 45.83 28.96
CA ARG A 30 -34.55 46.46 29.49
C ARG A 30 -34.76 47.59 30.54
N PRO A 31 -33.87 47.71 31.55
CA PRO A 31 -34.32 47.86 32.95
C PRO A 31 -33.62 49.02 33.71
N ARG A 32 -33.86 49.12 35.04
CA ARG A 32 -32.85 49.51 36.06
C ARG A 32 -33.38 49.46 37.51
N ASN A 33 -32.56 48.88 38.42
CA ASN A 33 -32.05 49.44 39.69
C ASN A 33 -33.02 49.98 40.79
N VAL A 34 -32.70 50.03 42.10
CA VAL A 34 -31.62 49.45 42.95
C VAL A 34 -32.06 49.48 44.43
N ALA A 35 -31.48 48.59 45.25
CA ALA A 35 -31.37 48.54 46.72
C ALA A 35 -32.17 49.50 47.67
N ARG A 36 -32.86 48.85 48.62
CA ARG A 36 -32.81 49.03 50.11
C ARG A 36 -33.42 50.26 50.81
N ALA A 37 -34.36 49.91 51.71
CA ALA A 37 -34.40 50.23 53.15
C ALA A 37 -35.24 51.41 53.70
N ILE A 38 -36.23 51.02 54.53
CA ILE A 38 -36.63 51.60 55.84
C ILE A 38 -37.03 53.10 55.89
N ALA A 39 -38.34 53.34 55.99
CA ALA A 39 -38.94 54.41 56.80
C ALA A 39 -40.40 54.04 57.16
N LEU A 40 -40.94 54.60 58.25
CA LEU A 40 -42.31 54.37 58.72
C LEU A 40 -43.21 55.61 58.51
N SER A 41 -44.45 55.37 58.07
CA SER A 41 -45.70 56.11 58.35
C SER A 41 -45.78 57.64 58.20
N VAL A 42 -46.71 58.16 57.37
CA VAL A 42 -47.44 59.43 57.63
C VAL A 42 -48.69 59.66 56.71
N ILE A 43 -49.88 59.74 57.36
CA ILE A 43 -51.05 60.63 57.12
C ILE A 43 -51.96 60.56 55.84
N ALA A 44 -53.27 60.82 56.10
CA ALA A 44 -54.41 61.17 55.23
C ALA A 44 -55.04 60.08 54.33
N LEU A 45 -56.31 59.63 54.43
CA LEU A 45 -57.60 60.10 55.03
C LEU A 45 -58.48 61.00 54.14
N PHE A 46 -59.59 60.45 53.61
CA PHE A 46 -60.98 61.00 53.51
C PHE A 46 -61.87 59.95 52.81
N PHE A 47 -63.11 59.59 53.17
CA PHE A 47 -63.99 59.83 54.34
C PHE A 47 -64.97 58.61 54.41
N LEU A 48 -65.26 58.01 55.58
CA LEU A 48 -66.53 58.13 56.37
C LEU A 48 -67.82 57.67 55.65
N THR A 49 -68.78 56.92 56.20
CA THR A 49 -69.21 56.54 57.58
C THR A 49 -69.77 55.08 57.57
N VAL A 50 -70.16 54.36 58.65
CA VAL A 50 -70.44 54.67 60.08
C VAL A 50 -69.83 53.57 60.98
N THR A 51 -69.54 53.92 62.24
CA THR A 51 -69.04 53.03 63.31
C THR A 51 -70.14 52.18 63.98
N LEU A 52 -69.76 51.07 64.64
CA LEU A 52 -69.89 50.96 66.11
C LEU A 52 -69.07 49.79 66.70
N LEU A 53 -69.03 49.70 68.03
CA LEU A 53 -68.24 48.73 68.80
C LEU A 53 -68.92 47.36 68.90
N SER A 54 -68.12 46.30 68.82
CA SER A 54 -68.27 45.14 69.70
C SER A 54 -66.88 44.59 70.07
N VAL A 55 -66.60 44.50 71.38
CA VAL A 55 -65.50 43.68 71.88
C VAL A 55 -66.04 42.25 71.91
N VAL A 56 -65.49 41.39 71.05
CA VAL A 56 -65.72 39.94 71.08
C VAL A 56 -64.39 39.29 71.44
N ALA A 57 -64.42 38.29 72.30
CA ALA A 57 -63.23 37.55 72.72
C ALA A 57 -62.62 36.76 71.55
N ASP A 58 -61.35 36.37 71.68
CA ASP A 58 -60.71 35.45 70.73
C ASP A 58 -61.56 34.19 70.55
N GLY A 59 -61.97 33.96 69.31
CA GLY A 59 -62.75 32.79 68.91
C GLY A 59 -61.89 31.54 68.93
N ALA A 60 -61.82 30.89 70.10
CA ALA A 60 -61.15 29.61 70.28
C ALA A 60 -61.58 28.62 69.18
N SER A 61 -60.64 28.25 68.32
CA SER A 61 -60.92 27.53 67.06
C SER A 61 -59.94 26.39 66.84
N ILE A 62 -60.41 25.33 66.16
CA ILE A 62 -59.60 24.18 65.79
C ILE A 62 -59.02 24.42 64.40
N THR A 63 -57.70 24.30 64.28
CA THR A 63 -56.99 24.22 63.00
C THR A 63 -56.81 22.75 62.65
N VAL A 64 -57.43 22.28 61.55
CA VAL A 64 -57.28 20.91 61.06
C VAL A 64 -56.61 20.89 59.69
N THR A 65 -55.49 20.17 59.60
CA THR A 65 -54.72 19.90 58.39
C THR A 65 -54.88 18.43 57.99
N ALA A 66 -55.38 18.20 56.78
CA ALA A 66 -55.54 16.90 56.13
C ALA A 66 -55.31 17.07 54.62
N PRO A 67 -54.87 16.02 53.89
CA PRO A 67 -54.87 16.04 52.42
C PRO A 67 -56.31 16.15 51.89
N SER A 68 -56.49 16.73 50.70
CA SER A 68 -57.81 16.79 50.03
C SER A 68 -58.20 15.44 49.43
N ALA A 69 -57.22 14.74 48.85
CA ALA A 69 -57.37 13.40 48.30
C ALA A 69 -56.09 12.58 48.53
N VAL A 70 -56.23 11.25 48.58
CA VAL A 70 -55.15 10.26 48.77
C VAL A 70 -55.51 9.02 47.94
N SER A 71 -54.55 8.38 47.28
CA SER A 71 -54.81 7.10 46.60
C SER A 71 -54.99 5.94 47.59
N GLU A 72 -55.89 5.02 47.27
CA GLU A 72 -56.13 3.77 48.00
C GLU A 72 -54.83 3.03 48.39
N GLY A 73 -54.86 2.29 49.51
CA GLY A 73 -53.69 1.59 50.09
C GLY A 73 -52.69 2.48 50.83
N ASN A 74 -52.67 3.78 50.53
CA ASN A 74 -51.86 4.73 51.28
C ASN A 74 -52.49 5.05 52.66
N SER A 75 -51.78 5.84 53.46
CA SER A 75 -52.26 6.31 54.75
C SER A 75 -52.70 7.77 54.72
N VAL A 76 -53.95 8.03 55.09
CA VAL A 76 -54.45 9.38 55.34
C VAL A 76 -53.95 9.85 56.71
N VAL A 77 -53.29 11.00 56.76
CA VAL A 77 -52.89 11.65 58.02
C VAL A 77 -53.77 12.88 58.24
N VAL A 78 -54.57 12.86 59.31
CA VAL A 78 -55.36 14.02 59.77
C VAL A 78 -54.76 14.54 61.05
N SER A 79 -54.45 15.84 61.09
CA SER A 79 -53.85 16.50 62.27
C SER A 79 -54.65 17.71 62.70
N ALA A 80 -54.78 17.90 64.01
CA ALA A 80 -55.61 18.95 64.61
C ALA A 80 -54.89 19.64 65.78
N THR A 81 -55.09 20.96 65.92
CA THR A 81 -54.58 21.77 67.05
C THR A 81 -55.62 22.84 67.41
N GLY A 82 -55.81 23.10 68.70
CA GLY A 82 -56.83 24.02 69.23
C GLY A 82 -57.15 23.69 70.69
N PRO A 83 -57.63 24.63 71.51
CA PRO A 83 -57.79 24.45 72.95
C PRO A 83 -58.84 23.40 73.32
N GLY A 84 -58.70 22.79 74.51
CA GLY A 84 -59.53 21.68 75.03
C GLY A 84 -58.99 20.30 74.65
N THR A 85 -59.63 19.22 75.09
CA THR A 85 -59.33 17.86 74.63
C THR A 85 -59.88 17.69 73.22
N ILE A 86 -58.99 17.64 72.22
CA ILE A 86 -59.37 17.40 70.84
C ILE A 86 -59.74 15.93 70.68
N THR A 87 -60.88 15.67 70.05
CA THR A 87 -61.30 14.33 69.61
C THR A 87 -61.36 14.31 68.09
N ILE A 88 -60.66 13.37 67.46
CA ILE A 88 -60.79 13.06 66.03
C ILE A 88 -61.62 11.78 65.91
N ALA A 89 -62.77 11.88 65.28
CA ALA A 89 -63.59 10.75 64.86
C ALA A 89 -63.54 10.59 63.34
N LEU A 90 -63.55 9.35 62.85
CA LEU A 90 -63.74 8.98 61.45
C LEU A 90 -65.09 8.31 61.32
N ASN A 91 -65.95 8.80 60.43
CA ASN A 91 -67.31 8.29 60.22
C ASN A 91 -68.08 8.10 61.55
N ASN A 92 -67.95 9.10 62.44
CA ASN A 92 -68.46 9.16 63.83
C ASN A 92 -67.88 8.16 64.84
N VAL A 93 -66.91 7.30 64.48
CA VAL A 93 -66.15 6.46 65.42
C VAL A 93 -64.92 7.23 65.90
N ILE A 94 -64.72 7.36 67.22
CA ILE A 94 -63.55 8.04 67.80
C ILE A 94 -62.28 7.25 67.47
N VAL A 95 -61.33 7.89 66.79
CA VAL A 95 -60.03 7.30 66.38
C VAL A 95 -58.82 7.93 67.07
N ALA A 96 -58.95 9.15 67.62
CA ALA A 96 -57.94 9.73 68.50
C ALA A 96 -58.54 10.74 69.50
N THR A 97 -57.91 10.86 70.67
CA THR A 97 -58.22 11.88 71.69
C THR A 97 -56.91 12.41 72.29
N GLY A 98 -56.85 13.70 72.64
CA GLY A 98 -55.67 14.25 73.32
C GLY A 98 -55.73 15.74 73.61
N LEU A 99 -54.77 16.25 74.41
CA LEU A 99 -54.82 17.58 75.02
C LEU A 99 -54.36 18.68 74.05
N GLY A 100 -55.23 19.67 73.81
CA GLY A 100 -55.16 20.62 72.72
C GLY A 100 -54.02 21.65 72.70
N SER A 101 -53.11 21.62 73.68
CA SER A 101 -51.86 22.40 73.66
C SER A 101 -50.77 21.79 72.78
N VAL A 102 -51.02 20.64 72.14
CA VAL A 102 -50.12 19.96 71.20
C VAL A 102 -50.90 19.55 69.94
N SER A 103 -50.24 19.56 68.78
CA SER A 103 -50.82 19.03 67.54
C SER A 103 -51.00 17.51 67.64
N HIS A 104 -52.23 17.03 67.47
CA HIS A 104 -52.57 15.61 67.52
C HIS A 104 -52.85 15.10 66.11
N SER A 105 -52.07 14.13 65.65
CA SER A 105 -52.23 13.47 64.35
C SER A 105 -52.76 12.04 64.51
N ARG A 106 -53.74 11.68 63.68
CA ARG A 106 -54.15 10.29 63.44
C ARG A 106 -53.74 9.89 62.04
N THR A 107 -53.00 8.80 61.95
CA THR A 107 -52.78 8.06 60.69
C THR A 107 -53.85 6.98 60.56
N THR A 108 -54.44 6.88 59.38
CA THR A 108 -55.44 5.88 59.01
C THR A 108 -55.03 5.26 57.68
N SER A 109 -54.70 3.97 57.65
CA SER A 109 -54.62 3.22 56.39
C SER A 109 -56.01 3.14 55.78
N VAL A 110 -56.14 3.49 54.49
CA VAL A 110 -57.42 3.43 53.76
C VAL A 110 -57.33 2.33 52.70
N SER A 111 -58.08 1.25 52.92
CA SER A 111 -58.09 0.07 52.04
C SER A 111 -59.14 0.14 50.92
N ASP A 112 -60.12 1.03 51.05
CA ASP A 112 -61.30 1.09 50.19
C ASP A 112 -61.45 2.52 49.64
N ALA A 113 -61.77 2.67 48.35
CA ALA A 113 -62.02 3.96 47.72
C ALA A 113 -63.33 4.62 48.24
N GLY A 114 -63.36 5.95 48.28
CA GLY A 114 -64.55 6.73 48.66
C GLY A 114 -64.30 7.93 49.56
N LEU A 115 -65.36 8.47 50.15
CA LEU A 115 -65.31 9.71 50.96
C LEU A 115 -65.19 9.40 52.45
N TYR A 116 -64.00 9.64 53.02
CA TYR A 116 -63.72 9.44 54.44
C TYR A 116 -63.99 10.73 55.21
N GLN A 117 -65.08 10.77 55.99
CA GLN A 117 -65.47 11.96 56.72
C GLN A 117 -64.91 11.95 58.15
N TYR A 118 -63.91 12.81 58.37
CA TYR A 118 -63.40 13.10 59.70
C TYR A 118 -64.25 14.20 60.35
N LEU A 119 -64.57 14.01 61.63
CA LEU A 119 -65.22 14.98 62.50
C LEU A 119 -64.27 15.26 63.68
N ILE A 120 -63.88 16.52 63.83
CA ILE A 120 -62.95 16.98 64.85
C ILE A 120 -63.73 17.87 65.82
N THR A 121 -63.76 17.47 67.09
CA THR A 121 -64.44 18.20 68.17
C THR A 121 -63.44 18.58 69.27
N SER A 122 -63.84 19.50 70.15
CA SER A 122 -63.13 19.82 71.38
C SER A 122 -64.12 19.92 72.54
N ASP A 123 -63.67 19.64 73.76
CA ASP A 123 -64.45 19.88 75.00
C ASP A 123 -64.41 21.34 75.48
N ALA A 124 -63.59 22.20 74.88
CA ALA A 124 -63.45 23.59 75.31
C ALA A 124 -64.72 24.41 75.02
N PRO A 125 -65.26 25.15 76.00
CA PRO A 125 -66.52 25.87 75.85
C PRO A 125 -66.41 26.98 74.80
N GLY A 126 -67.29 26.94 73.81
CA GLY A 126 -67.35 27.90 72.70
C GLY A 126 -66.62 27.47 71.42
N VAL A 127 -65.89 26.35 71.43
CA VAL A 127 -65.21 25.83 70.23
C VAL A 127 -66.20 25.06 69.34
N ALA A 128 -66.32 25.48 68.08
CA ALA A 128 -67.12 24.77 67.09
C ALA A 128 -66.39 23.53 66.54
N SER A 129 -67.13 22.46 66.26
CA SER A 129 -66.61 21.28 65.59
C SER A 129 -66.29 21.57 64.12
N GLN A 130 -65.23 20.93 63.59
CA GLN A 130 -64.83 21.04 62.20
C GLN A 130 -64.87 19.66 61.55
N SER A 131 -65.44 19.55 60.36
CA SER A 131 -65.37 18.33 59.55
C SER A 131 -64.41 18.50 58.38
N ARG A 132 -63.71 17.41 58.03
CA ARG A 132 -62.85 17.28 56.86
C ARG A 132 -63.19 15.99 56.14
N THR A 133 -63.63 16.09 54.91
CA THR A 133 -63.71 14.93 54.00
C THR A 133 -62.38 14.78 53.30
N VAL A 134 -61.85 13.56 53.27
CA VAL A 134 -60.73 13.17 52.40
C VAL A 134 -61.27 12.22 51.35
N GLU A 135 -61.00 12.50 50.08
CA GLU A 135 -61.36 11.63 48.97
C GLU A 135 -60.29 10.56 48.78
N VAL A 136 -60.66 9.29 48.95
CA VAL A 136 -59.77 8.16 48.66
C VAL A 136 -60.01 7.74 47.23
N LEU A 137 -59.01 7.97 46.39
CA LEU A 137 -59.05 7.69 44.96
C LEU A 137 -58.72 6.22 44.71
N ASP A 138 -59.66 5.54 44.05
CA ASP A 138 -59.55 4.21 43.45
C ASP A 138 -58.22 4.05 42.67
N VAL A 139 -57.52 2.94 42.92
CA VAL A 139 -56.32 2.53 42.18
C VAL A 139 -56.60 1.16 41.54
N PRO A 140 -57.12 1.11 40.30
CA PRO A 140 -57.64 -0.12 39.72
C PRO A 140 -56.58 -1.20 39.61
N LEU A 141 -57.00 -2.46 39.65
CA LEU A 141 -56.09 -3.59 39.48
C LEU A 141 -55.44 -3.55 38.08
N VAL A 142 -54.11 -3.62 38.05
CA VAL A 142 -53.29 -3.63 36.82
C VAL A 142 -52.32 -4.80 36.89
N VAL A 143 -52.31 -5.62 35.83
CA VAL A 143 -51.36 -6.72 35.63
C VAL A 143 -50.35 -6.35 34.54
N THR A 144 -49.07 -6.61 34.80
CA THR A 144 -47.95 -6.35 33.89
C THR A 144 -47.24 -7.67 33.56
N PRO A 145 -47.05 -8.04 32.28
CA PRO A 145 -46.30 -9.24 31.91
C PRO A 145 -44.79 -8.95 32.01
N VAL A 146 -44.06 -9.84 32.68
CA VAL A 146 -42.61 -9.72 32.94
C VAL A 146 -41.80 -10.81 32.25
N SER A 147 -42.40 -11.99 32.00
CA SER A 147 -41.77 -13.06 31.23
C SER A 147 -42.82 -13.81 30.40
N PRO A 148 -42.50 -14.26 29.17
CA PRO A 148 -41.25 -14.04 28.44
C PRO A 148 -41.03 -12.55 28.11
N SER A 149 -39.78 -12.12 28.04
CA SER A 149 -39.39 -10.72 27.82
C SER A 149 -39.49 -10.32 26.34
N THR A 150 -38.96 -11.15 25.45
CA THR A 150 -39.13 -11.09 23.99
C THR A 150 -40.53 -11.52 23.55
N SER A 151 -40.89 -11.26 22.30
CA SER A 151 -41.95 -11.98 21.58
C SER A 151 -41.48 -13.36 21.12
N ASP A 152 -40.20 -13.48 20.79
CA ASP A 152 -39.63 -14.58 20.03
C ASP A 152 -38.76 -15.47 20.94
N ILE A 153 -38.94 -16.80 20.86
CA ILE A 153 -38.49 -17.75 21.89
C ILE A 153 -37.95 -19.06 21.27
N SER A 154 -36.68 -19.36 21.49
CA SER A 154 -35.98 -20.57 21.03
C SER A 154 -35.96 -21.73 22.04
N SER A 155 -37.05 -21.88 22.81
CA SER A 155 -37.21 -22.99 23.77
C SER A 155 -38.68 -23.30 23.98
N SER A 156 -39.00 -24.59 24.11
CA SER A 156 -40.36 -25.06 24.42
C SER A 156 -40.78 -24.66 25.83
N ASP A 157 -39.87 -24.63 26.80
CA ASP A 157 -40.18 -24.42 28.21
C ASP A 157 -40.24 -22.92 28.55
N VAL A 158 -41.38 -22.31 28.23
CA VAL A 158 -41.59 -20.87 28.37
C VAL A 158 -41.91 -20.52 29.82
N THR A 159 -41.05 -19.70 30.43
CA THR A 159 -41.34 -19.08 31.73
C THR A 159 -42.32 -17.93 31.55
N ILE A 160 -43.56 -18.13 31.98
CA ILE A 160 -44.63 -17.14 31.97
C ILE A 160 -44.70 -16.49 33.36
N ARG A 161 -44.56 -15.16 33.43
CA ARG A 161 -44.55 -14.39 34.69
C ARG A 161 -45.31 -13.08 34.54
N ALA A 162 -46.18 -12.81 35.51
CA ALA A 162 -46.89 -11.54 35.67
C ALA A 162 -46.59 -10.90 37.03
N VAL A 163 -46.81 -9.59 37.10
CA VAL A 163 -46.79 -8.80 38.34
C VAL A 163 -48.04 -7.94 38.39
N ALA A 164 -48.79 -8.03 39.49
CA ALA A 164 -49.92 -7.16 39.79
C ALA A 164 -49.45 -5.95 40.63
N ASN A 165 -50.16 -4.82 40.53
CA ASN A 165 -49.93 -3.65 41.40
C ASN A 165 -50.38 -3.86 42.86
N TRP A 166 -51.19 -4.89 43.10
CA TRP A 166 -51.75 -5.28 44.40
C TRP A 166 -51.54 -6.78 44.66
N PRO A 167 -51.54 -7.25 45.92
CA PRO A 167 -51.71 -8.68 46.21
C PRO A 167 -53.07 -9.17 45.70
N VAL A 168 -53.10 -10.37 45.12
CA VAL A 168 -54.28 -10.91 44.41
C VAL A 168 -54.61 -12.32 44.87
N GLU A 169 -55.89 -12.70 44.75
CA GLU A 169 -56.37 -14.04 45.14
C GLU A 169 -55.72 -15.15 44.30
N PHE A 170 -55.56 -14.90 42.99
CA PHE A 170 -54.88 -15.77 42.05
C PHE A 170 -54.60 -15.04 40.74
N CYS A 171 -53.60 -15.52 40.00
CA CYS A 171 -53.40 -15.21 38.58
C CYS A 171 -53.41 -16.48 37.74
N TYR A 172 -53.89 -16.37 36.51
CA TYR A 172 -53.89 -17.43 35.50
C TYR A 172 -53.47 -16.86 34.15
N ALA A 173 -52.71 -17.65 33.41
CA ALA A 173 -52.38 -17.40 32.02
C ALA A 173 -53.32 -18.25 31.16
N LEU A 174 -54.11 -17.63 30.29
CA LEU A 174 -54.78 -18.36 29.21
C LEU A 174 -53.80 -18.43 28.03
N ILE A 175 -53.37 -19.63 27.67
CA ILE A 175 -52.50 -19.90 26.53
C ILE A 175 -53.42 -20.39 25.41
N ASP A 176 -53.61 -19.55 24.39
CA ASP A 176 -54.57 -19.77 23.28
C ASP A 176 -56.03 -20.07 23.70
N GLY A 177 -56.36 -19.75 24.95
CA GLY A 177 -57.67 -19.96 25.56
C GLY A 177 -57.70 -21.05 26.65
N GLU A 178 -56.71 -21.93 26.72
CA GLU A 178 -56.59 -22.91 27.82
C GLU A 178 -56.01 -22.24 29.07
N GLY A 179 -56.72 -22.34 30.20
CA GLY A 179 -56.39 -21.62 31.43
C GLY A 179 -55.45 -22.38 32.35
N HIS A 180 -54.26 -21.83 32.58
CA HIS A 180 -53.24 -22.39 33.48
C HIS A 180 -53.00 -21.47 34.69
N THR A 181 -53.01 -22.03 35.89
CA THR A 181 -52.70 -21.30 37.13
C THR A 181 -51.22 -20.95 37.19
N LEU A 182 -50.90 -19.67 37.35
CA LEU A 182 -49.56 -19.23 37.77
C LEU A 182 -49.46 -19.40 39.29
N SER A 183 -48.30 -19.84 39.81
CA SER A 183 -47.96 -20.07 41.23
C SER A 183 -49.11 -20.13 42.25
N ALA A 184 -49.31 -21.27 42.93
CA ALA A 184 -50.33 -21.41 43.96
C ALA A 184 -50.09 -20.48 45.16
N ASP A 185 -50.71 -19.30 45.12
CA ASP A 185 -50.50 -18.20 46.05
C ASP A 185 -51.49 -18.21 47.23
N ASP A 186 -51.05 -17.62 48.34
CA ASP A 186 -51.79 -17.52 49.61
C ASP A 186 -52.58 -16.19 49.76
N GLY A 187 -52.67 -15.42 48.67
CA GLY A 187 -53.26 -14.09 48.63
C GLY A 187 -52.31 -12.95 49.03
N THR A 188 -51.03 -13.22 49.31
CA THR A 188 -50.07 -12.19 49.76
C THR A 188 -49.05 -11.75 48.69
N SER A 189 -48.84 -12.54 47.63
CA SER A 189 -47.91 -12.20 46.56
C SER A 189 -48.49 -11.20 45.54
N THR A 190 -47.62 -10.36 44.99
CA THR A 190 -47.84 -9.52 43.80
C THR A 190 -47.19 -10.11 42.54
N VAL A 191 -46.46 -11.22 42.66
CA VAL A 191 -45.61 -11.81 41.61
C VAL A 191 -46.01 -13.25 41.38
N HIS A 192 -46.40 -13.58 40.15
CA HIS A 192 -46.97 -14.89 39.82
C HIS A 192 -46.28 -15.49 38.61
N SER A 193 -45.92 -16.77 38.66
CA SER A 193 -45.18 -17.43 37.58
C SER A 193 -45.43 -18.92 37.45
N GLY A 194 -45.19 -19.45 36.24
CA GLY A 194 -45.08 -20.87 35.94
C GLY A 194 -44.17 -21.09 34.72
N VAL A 195 -43.76 -22.34 34.52
CA VAL A 195 -43.04 -22.77 33.31
C VAL A 195 -43.97 -23.72 32.55
N PHE A 196 -44.14 -23.47 31.25
CA PHE A 196 -45.11 -24.18 30.41
C PHE A 196 -44.44 -24.62 29.11
N THR A 197 -44.49 -25.91 28.82
CA THR A 197 -43.96 -26.48 27.57
C THR A 197 -44.93 -26.18 26.42
N LEU A 198 -44.57 -25.21 25.59
CA LEU A 198 -45.26 -24.86 24.35
C LEU A 198 -44.73 -25.71 23.18
N GLN A 199 -45.37 -25.59 22.01
CA GLN A 199 -44.93 -26.20 20.76
C GLN A 199 -44.41 -25.11 19.82
N ASP A 200 -43.82 -25.48 18.68
CA ASP A 200 -43.44 -24.49 17.67
C ASP A 200 -44.71 -23.86 17.06
N GLY A 201 -44.80 -22.54 17.05
CA GLY A 201 -46.01 -21.83 16.65
C GLY A 201 -46.13 -20.42 17.20
N VAL A 202 -47.25 -19.76 16.89
CA VAL A 202 -47.63 -18.46 17.45
C VAL A 202 -48.67 -18.68 18.55
N HIS A 203 -48.28 -18.41 19.79
CA HIS A 203 -49.10 -18.59 20.99
C HIS A 203 -49.51 -17.23 21.55
N THR A 204 -50.75 -17.13 22.04
CA THR A 204 -51.28 -15.90 22.62
C THR A 204 -51.55 -16.10 24.11
N ILE A 205 -50.78 -15.40 24.94
CA ILE A 205 -50.82 -15.49 26.40
C ILE A 205 -51.64 -14.31 26.95
N ASP A 206 -52.79 -14.59 27.53
CA ASP A 206 -53.65 -13.61 28.21
C ASP A 206 -53.50 -13.80 29.74
N TYR A 207 -52.85 -12.84 30.39
CA TYR A 207 -52.57 -12.85 31.82
C TYR A 207 -53.75 -12.21 32.54
N LYS A 208 -54.45 -13.00 33.37
CA LYS A 208 -55.56 -12.52 34.20
C LYS A 208 -55.27 -12.69 35.67
N CYS A 209 -55.52 -11.64 36.45
CA CYS A 209 -55.34 -11.61 37.90
C CYS A 209 -56.60 -11.04 38.57
N LYS A 210 -56.99 -11.58 39.73
CA LYS A 210 -58.27 -11.26 40.39
C LYS A 210 -58.09 -10.74 41.82
N LEU A 211 -58.83 -9.68 42.16
CA LEU A 211 -58.95 -9.16 43.53
C LEU A 211 -60.42 -8.84 43.85
N GLY A 212 -61.06 -9.64 44.71
CA GLY A 212 -62.45 -9.45 45.12
C GLY A 212 -63.43 -9.61 43.96
N ALA A 213 -63.90 -8.49 43.41
CA ALA A 213 -64.74 -8.44 42.22
C ALA A 213 -63.98 -7.99 40.95
N GLU A 214 -62.77 -7.45 41.09
CA GLU A 214 -61.96 -6.96 39.98
C GLU A 214 -61.20 -8.07 39.28
N ILE A 215 -61.07 -7.95 37.95
CA ILE A 215 -60.21 -8.81 37.13
C ILE A 215 -59.41 -7.90 36.19
N ALA A 216 -58.10 -7.85 36.40
CA ALA A 216 -57.18 -7.23 35.46
C ALA A 216 -56.77 -8.25 34.39
N SER A 217 -56.68 -7.82 33.13
CA SER A 217 -56.32 -8.65 31.98
C SER A 217 -55.39 -7.88 31.06
N THR A 218 -54.35 -8.56 30.56
CA THR A 218 -53.46 -8.04 29.53
C THR A 218 -52.95 -9.19 28.67
N GLN A 219 -52.62 -8.95 27.40
CA GLN A 219 -52.32 -10.01 26.45
C GLN A 219 -50.96 -9.77 25.77
N LYS A 220 -50.21 -10.85 25.57
CA LYS A 220 -48.96 -10.87 24.80
C LYS A 220 -48.95 -12.07 23.87
N THR A 221 -48.84 -11.81 22.57
CA THR A 221 -48.51 -12.83 21.58
C THR A 221 -47.01 -13.12 21.62
N VAL A 222 -46.66 -14.39 21.50
CA VAL A 222 -45.29 -14.89 21.41
C VAL A 222 -45.17 -15.88 20.25
N ARG A 223 -43.96 -16.05 19.72
CA ARG A 223 -43.63 -17.11 18.79
C ARG A 223 -42.58 -18.02 19.42
N VAL A 224 -42.86 -19.32 19.42
CA VAL A 224 -41.93 -20.37 19.81
C VAL A 224 -41.43 -21.04 18.54
N ASP A 225 -40.12 -21.22 18.45
CA ASP A 225 -39.46 -21.89 17.32
C ASP A 225 -38.20 -22.60 17.85
N THR A 226 -38.21 -23.93 17.93
CA THR A 226 -37.15 -24.75 18.55
C THR A 226 -36.33 -25.55 17.53
N VAL A 227 -36.67 -25.46 16.25
CA VAL A 227 -36.02 -26.19 15.17
C VAL A 227 -34.85 -25.39 14.62
N ALA A 228 -33.73 -26.08 14.33
CA ALA A 228 -32.60 -25.46 13.64
C ALA A 228 -32.77 -25.55 12.11
N PRO A 229 -32.40 -24.50 11.35
CA PRO A 229 -32.60 -24.47 9.91
C PRO A 229 -31.79 -25.57 9.22
N THR A 230 -32.43 -26.28 8.29
CA THR A 230 -31.79 -27.34 7.50
C THR A 230 -31.46 -26.83 6.09
N VAL A 231 -30.35 -27.28 5.52
CA VAL A 231 -29.97 -26.95 4.14
C VAL A 231 -30.65 -27.94 3.19
N LEU A 232 -31.48 -27.42 2.28
CA LEU A 232 -32.21 -28.18 1.26
C LEU A 232 -31.42 -28.33 -0.05
N SER A 233 -30.61 -27.32 -0.38
CA SER A 233 -29.87 -27.23 -1.65
C SER A 233 -28.59 -26.42 -1.47
N THR A 234 -27.55 -26.75 -2.23
CA THR A 234 -26.32 -25.95 -2.37
C THR A 234 -25.97 -25.77 -3.83
N ALA A 235 -25.37 -24.62 -4.16
CA ALA A 235 -24.78 -24.34 -5.46
C ALA A 235 -23.41 -23.66 -5.28
N PRO A 236 -22.43 -23.88 -6.17
CA PRO A 236 -22.50 -24.69 -7.40
C PRO A 236 -22.74 -26.19 -7.14
N SER A 237 -23.67 -26.79 -7.90
CA SER A 237 -23.95 -28.22 -7.90
C SER A 237 -23.25 -28.98 -9.03
N ALA A 238 -22.31 -28.31 -9.69
CA ALA A 238 -21.53 -28.76 -10.84
C ALA A 238 -20.23 -27.95 -10.90
N ASP A 239 -19.27 -28.42 -11.72
CA ASP A 239 -18.01 -27.72 -11.96
C ASP A 239 -18.24 -26.28 -12.45
N THR A 240 -17.36 -25.37 -12.01
CA THR A 240 -17.41 -23.94 -12.35
C THR A 240 -16.26 -23.55 -13.29
N ASN A 241 -16.48 -22.50 -14.08
CA ASN A 241 -15.51 -21.96 -15.03
C ASN A 241 -15.20 -20.49 -14.69
N GLY A 242 -14.01 -20.22 -14.16
CA GLY A 242 -13.50 -18.87 -13.87
C GLY A 242 -13.45 -18.51 -12.38
N PRO A 243 -12.70 -17.44 -12.02
CA PRO A 243 -12.35 -17.15 -10.62
C PRO A 243 -13.51 -16.63 -9.77
N HIS A 244 -14.55 -16.03 -10.36
CA HIS A 244 -15.68 -15.44 -9.63
C HIS A 244 -16.84 -16.43 -9.54
N ILE A 245 -17.05 -16.99 -8.34
CA ILE A 245 -18.05 -18.04 -8.11
C ILE A 245 -19.09 -17.55 -7.12
N THR A 246 -20.38 -17.70 -7.46
CA THR A 246 -21.47 -17.44 -6.51
C THR A 246 -21.84 -18.73 -5.80
N LEU A 247 -21.55 -18.79 -4.50
CA LEU A 247 -22.13 -19.79 -3.60
C LEU A 247 -23.60 -19.45 -3.35
N ALA A 248 -24.47 -20.46 -3.33
CA ALA A 248 -25.85 -20.33 -2.86
C ALA A 248 -26.25 -21.53 -1.99
N VAL A 249 -27.13 -21.28 -1.03
CA VAL A 249 -27.60 -22.25 -0.03
C VAL A 249 -29.09 -21.99 0.21
N ASP A 250 -29.93 -22.95 -0.12
CA ASP A 250 -31.37 -22.88 0.17
C ASP A 250 -31.66 -23.59 1.49
N THR A 251 -32.44 -22.97 2.38
CA THR A 251 -32.77 -23.48 3.71
C THR A 251 -34.27 -23.78 3.88
N SER A 252 -34.63 -24.63 4.85
CA SER A 252 -36.03 -24.96 5.21
C SER A 252 -36.86 -23.75 5.61
N GLU A 253 -36.21 -22.67 6.00
CA GLU A 253 -36.79 -21.47 6.59
C GLU A 253 -35.87 -20.25 6.42
N VAL A 254 -36.26 -19.11 7.00
CA VAL A 254 -35.49 -17.86 6.95
C VAL A 254 -34.29 -17.94 7.89
N ALA A 255 -33.08 -18.02 7.33
CA ALA A 255 -31.84 -18.15 8.09
C ALA A 255 -30.73 -17.21 7.60
N GLN A 256 -29.76 -16.95 8.46
CA GLN A 256 -28.45 -16.42 8.11
C GLN A 256 -27.46 -17.59 8.07
N CYS A 257 -26.78 -17.78 6.93
CA CYS A 257 -25.74 -18.80 6.78
C CYS A 257 -24.33 -18.20 6.88
N ARG A 258 -23.40 -19.02 7.36
CA ARG A 258 -21.94 -18.76 7.44
C ARG A 258 -21.19 -19.96 6.87
N TYR A 259 -19.97 -19.72 6.38
CA TYR A 259 -19.17 -20.72 5.67
C TYR A 259 -17.67 -20.58 5.90
N GLY A 260 -16.93 -21.69 5.73
CA GLY A 260 -15.48 -21.76 5.91
C GLY A 260 -14.86 -22.98 5.22
N PRO A 261 -13.55 -23.00 4.98
CA PRO A 261 -12.85 -24.15 4.41
C PRO A 261 -12.74 -25.32 5.39
N ASP A 262 -12.80 -25.04 6.70
CA ASP A 262 -12.78 -26.03 7.79
C ASP A 262 -14.18 -26.22 8.40
N ASP A 263 -14.49 -27.44 8.89
CA ASP A 263 -15.74 -27.68 9.63
C ASP A 263 -15.62 -27.11 11.06
N ALA A 264 -16.41 -26.08 11.33
CA ALA A 264 -16.46 -25.42 12.63
C ALA A 264 -17.90 -25.06 13.02
N PRO A 265 -18.21 -24.88 14.32
CA PRO A 265 -19.50 -24.35 14.79
C PRO A 265 -19.84 -23.00 14.14
N TYR A 266 -21.14 -22.67 14.10
CA TYR A 266 -21.66 -21.49 13.38
C TYR A 266 -20.93 -20.17 13.70
N ASP A 267 -20.66 -19.89 14.98
CA ASP A 267 -19.98 -18.65 15.40
C ASP A 267 -18.48 -18.65 15.04
N SER A 268 -17.88 -19.83 14.86
CA SER A 268 -16.47 -20.03 14.51
C SER A 268 -16.19 -20.03 12.99
N LEU A 269 -17.20 -20.21 12.14
CA LEU A 269 -17.03 -20.12 10.68
C LEU A 269 -16.67 -18.67 10.29
N PRO A 270 -15.61 -18.42 9.49
CA PRO A 270 -15.10 -17.07 9.28
C PRO A 270 -16.04 -16.17 8.47
N ASN A 271 -16.61 -16.70 7.39
CA ASN A 271 -17.34 -15.90 6.40
C ASN A 271 -18.85 -15.96 6.63
N THR A 272 -19.55 -14.84 6.38
CA THR A 272 -21.01 -14.76 6.44
C THR A 272 -21.57 -14.57 5.02
N MET A 273 -22.70 -15.21 4.70
CA MET A 273 -23.37 -15.02 3.41
C MET A 273 -24.06 -13.65 3.37
N GLY A 274 -23.90 -12.92 2.25
CA GLY A 274 -24.19 -11.49 2.15
C GLY A 274 -25.67 -11.13 2.15
N THR A 275 -26.53 -12.07 1.78
CA THR A 275 -27.98 -11.99 1.97
C THR A 275 -28.34 -12.21 3.44
N THR A 276 -28.76 -11.15 4.13
CA THR A 276 -29.15 -11.23 5.54
C THR A 276 -30.54 -11.83 5.71
N TYR A 277 -30.66 -12.88 6.55
CA TYR A 277 -31.90 -13.57 6.93
C TYR A 277 -32.86 -13.86 5.76
N ALA A 278 -32.58 -14.92 5.00
CA ALA A 278 -33.36 -15.34 3.84
C ALA A 278 -33.51 -16.88 3.78
N MET A 279 -34.48 -17.37 2.99
CA MET A 279 -34.57 -18.79 2.62
C MET A 279 -33.53 -19.22 1.58
N ARG A 280 -32.92 -18.25 0.88
CA ARG A 280 -31.81 -18.47 -0.06
C ARG A 280 -30.66 -17.56 0.33
N ASN A 281 -29.60 -18.15 0.88
CA ASN A 281 -28.38 -17.46 1.27
C ASN A 281 -27.38 -17.47 0.10
N THR A 282 -26.69 -16.37 -0.17
CA THR A 282 -25.65 -16.30 -1.23
C THR A 282 -24.38 -15.56 -0.81
N ALA A 283 -23.25 -15.93 -1.43
CA ALA A 283 -21.97 -15.24 -1.30
C ALA A 283 -21.19 -15.29 -2.62
N LEU A 284 -20.55 -14.18 -2.99
CA LEU A 284 -19.55 -14.17 -4.07
C LEU A 284 -18.17 -14.47 -3.47
N ILE A 285 -17.47 -15.43 -4.04
CA ILE A 285 -16.07 -15.76 -3.69
C ILE A 285 -15.15 -15.56 -4.90
N VAL A 286 -13.87 -15.39 -4.61
CA VAL A 286 -12.79 -15.45 -5.60
C VAL A 286 -11.99 -16.73 -5.36
N VAL A 287 -11.74 -17.51 -6.41
CA VAL A 287 -10.93 -18.73 -6.38
C VAL A 287 -9.84 -18.61 -7.43
N GLU A 288 -8.61 -18.36 -6.98
CA GLU A 288 -7.44 -18.08 -7.82
C GLU A 288 -6.85 -19.33 -8.49
N ASN A 289 -7.22 -20.54 -8.03
CA ASN A 289 -6.59 -21.80 -8.42
C ASN A 289 -7.58 -22.81 -9.05
N GLU A 290 -7.09 -23.63 -9.99
CA GLU A 290 -7.80 -24.80 -10.51
C GLU A 290 -7.80 -25.96 -9.50
N GLY A 291 -8.91 -26.17 -8.79
CA GLY A 291 -8.96 -27.12 -7.66
C GLY A 291 -10.33 -27.76 -7.43
N PRO A 292 -10.40 -28.93 -6.75
CA PRO A 292 -11.57 -29.21 -5.94
C PRO A 292 -11.66 -28.16 -4.84
N VAL A 293 -12.83 -27.51 -4.72
CA VAL A 293 -13.12 -26.50 -3.72
C VAL A 293 -14.20 -27.07 -2.81
N THR A 294 -13.98 -27.00 -1.49
CA THR A 294 -14.93 -27.48 -0.48
C THR A 294 -15.12 -26.42 0.58
N TYR A 295 -16.39 -26.14 0.91
CA TYR A 295 -16.79 -25.29 2.01
C TYR A 295 -17.77 -26.01 2.91
N PHE A 296 -17.61 -25.84 4.21
CA PHE A 296 -18.56 -26.24 5.24
C PHE A 296 -19.49 -25.06 5.52
N VAL A 297 -20.79 -25.31 5.54
CA VAL A 297 -21.85 -24.31 5.73
C VAL A 297 -22.67 -24.66 6.96
N ARG A 298 -22.91 -23.67 7.82
CA ARG A 298 -23.92 -23.72 8.89
C ARG A 298 -24.79 -22.49 8.86
N CYS A 299 -26.05 -22.65 9.25
CA CYS A 299 -27.03 -21.59 9.31
C CYS A 299 -27.61 -21.45 10.73
N ARG A 300 -28.03 -20.22 11.06
CA ARG A 300 -28.78 -19.84 12.25
C ARG A 300 -30.06 -19.15 11.79
N ASP A 301 -31.20 -19.50 12.37
CA ASP A 301 -32.49 -18.86 12.08
C ASP A 301 -32.59 -17.46 12.73
N LEU A 302 -33.79 -16.89 12.76
CA LEU A 302 -34.10 -15.63 13.46
C LEU A 302 -34.20 -15.79 14.99
N TYR A 303 -34.35 -17.01 15.52
CA TYR A 303 -34.63 -17.29 16.94
C TYR A 303 -33.38 -17.70 17.74
N GLY A 304 -32.28 -18.04 17.05
CA GLY A 304 -30.98 -18.41 17.60
C GLY A 304 -30.58 -19.88 17.38
N ASN A 305 -31.48 -20.72 16.87
CA ASN A 305 -31.26 -22.15 16.65
C ASN A 305 -30.20 -22.37 15.57
N THR A 306 -29.26 -23.28 15.81
CA THR A 306 -28.07 -23.47 14.96
C THR A 306 -27.93 -24.89 14.43
N MET A 307 -27.46 -25.01 13.20
CA MET A 307 -27.04 -26.29 12.60
C MET A 307 -25.93 -26.95 13.42
N GLN A 308 -26.23 -28.14 13.97
CA GLN A 308 -25.29 -28.94 14.76
C GLN A 308 -24.28 -29.72 13.90
N THR A 309 -24.61 -29.98 12.64
CA THR A 309 -23.73 -30.53 11.61
C THR A 309 -23.59 -29.54 10.45
N SER A 310 -22.43 -29.51 9.78
CA SER A 310 -22.24 -28.70 8.58
C SER A 310 -22.85 -29.36 7.34
N SER A 311 -23.44 -28.56 6.46
CA SER A 311 -23.68 -28.95 5.07
C SER A 311 -22.39 -28.79 4.28
N ILE A 312 -22.10 -29.73 3.36
CA ILE A 312 -20.89 -29.72 2.55
C ILE A 312 -21.24 -29.20 1.16
N LEU A 313 -20.59 -28.11 0.77
CA LEU A 313 -20.66 -27.53 -0.57
C LEU A 313 -19.32 -27.84 -1.25
N SER A 314 -19.33 -28.65 -2.33
CA SER A 314 -18.11 -29.07 -3.02
C SER A 314 -18.30 -29.14 -4.54
N PHE A 315 -17.33 -28.59 -5.27
CA PHE A 315 -17.30 -28.52 -6.74
C PHE A 315 -15.85 -28.47 -7.24
N ILE A 316 -15.60 -28.66 -8.54
CA ILE A 316 -14.27 -28.39 -9.13
C ILE A 316 -14.31 -27.01 -9.82
N ASN A 317 -13.40 -26.12 -9.43
CA ASN A 317 -13.12 -24.91 -10.19
C ASN A 317 -12.17 -25.24 -11.36
N ARG A 318 -12.50 -24.70 -12.53
CA ARG A 318 -11.72 -24.76 -13.76
C ARG A 318 -11.48 -23.34 -14.24
N ILE A 319 -10.28 -23.03 -14.69
CA ILE A 319 -9.93 -21.68 -15.13
C ILE A 319 -9.41 -21.81 -16.56
N PRO A 320 -10.16 -21.34 -17.58
CA PRO A 320 -9.67 -21.31 -18.95
C PRO A 320 -8.38 -20.48 -19.00
N PRO A 321 -7.25 -21.04 -19.49
CA PRO A 321 -6.00 -20.32 -19.50
C PRO A 321 -6.07 -19.05 -20.36
N SER A 322 -5.51 -17.96 -19.82
CA SER A 322 -5.17 -16.75 -20.56
C SER A 322 -3.66 -16.55 -20.56
N ALA A 323 -3.15 -15.84 -21.57
CA ALA A 323 -1.73 -15.50 -21.73
C ALA A 323 -1.46 -14.01 -21.51
N ASP A 324 -0.42 -13.70 -20.75
CA ASP A 324 0.31 -12.43 -20.76
C ASP A 324 1.50 -12.58 -21.72
N ILE A 325 1.68 -11.64 -22.66
CA ILE A 325 2.65 -11.73 -23.75
C ILE A 325 3.56 -10.51 -23.74
N SER A 326 4.88 -10.74 -23.71
CA SER A 326 5.89 -9.69 -23.80
C SER A 326 6.87 -9.96 -24.94
N ILE A 327 7.39 -8.89 -25.54
CA ILE A 327 8.40 -8.92 -26.60
C ILE A 327 9.66 -8.22 -26.09
N ASP A 328 10.81 -8.83 -26.34
CA ASP A 328 12.13 -8.28 -26.03
C ASP A 328 12.55 -7.24 -27.09
N GLY A 329 11.87 -6.09 -27.09
CA GLY A 329 12.08 -4.99 -28.02
C GLY A 329 11.20 -3.77 -27.72
N GLU A 330 11.70 -2.57 -28.05
CA GLU A 330 10.93 -1.32 -27.93
C GLU A 330 9.90 -1.22 -29.07
N THR A 331 8.75 -0.57 -28.81
CA THR A 331 7.72 -0.32 -29.82
C THR A 331 7.79 1.11 -30.36
N PRO A 332 7.60 1.34 -31.68
CA PRO A 332 7.28 0.36 -32.72
C PRO A 332 8.41 -0.64 -33.05
N LEU A 333 8.05 -1.89 -33.34
CA LEU A 333 9.00 -2.96 -33.65
C LEU A 333 9.48 -2.85 -35.10
N ARG A 334 10.79 -2.70 -35.29
CA ARG A 334 11.45 -2.74 -36.60
C ARG A 334 11.68 -4.15 -37.16
N ALA A 335 12.18 -4.24 -38.39
CA ALA A 335 12.64 -5.51 -38.97
C ALA A 335 13.68 -6.20 -38.05
N GLY A 336 13.55 -7.52 -37.89
CA GLY A 336 14.42 -8.31 -37.03
C GLY A 336 13.74 -9.51 -36.36
N THR A 337 14.51 -10.22 -35.53
CA THR A 337 14.05 -11.35 -34.72
C THR A 337 13.97 -10.93 -33.26
N TYR A 338 12.81 -11.14 -32.63
CA TYR A 338 12.56 -10.79 -31.24
C TYR A 338 12.23 -12.04 -30.42
N ARG A 339 12.69 -12.09 -29.17
CA ARG A 339 12.22 -13.10 -28.21
C ARG A 339 10.82 -12.71 -27.72
N VAL A 340 9.87 -13.62 -27.85
CA VAL A 340 8.53 -13.50 -27.25
C VAL A 340 8.51 -14.35 -25.99
N SER A 341 8.10 -13.77 -24.87
CA SER A 341 7.82 -14.51 -23.63
C SER A 341 6.31 -14.52 -23.39
N LEU A 342 5.79 -15.65 -22.94
CA LEU A 342 4.38 -15.89 -22.71
C LEU A 342 4.21 -16.54 -21.33
N LYS A 343 3.48 -15.88 -20.43
CA LYS A 343 3.14 -16.42 -19.10
C LYS A 343 1.64 -16.67 -19.03
N THR A 344 1.20 -17.82 -18.52
CA THR A 344 -0.24 -18.13 -18.41
C THR A 344 -0.78 -18.01 -16.99
N ALA A 345 -2.05 -17.62 -16.87
CA ALA A 345 -2.71 -17.49 -15.57
C ALA A 345 -2.87 -18.82 -14.79
N VAL A 346 -2.67 -19.96 -15.47
CA VAL A 346 -2.62 -21.31 -14.87
C VAL A 346 -1.63 -22.20 -15.65
N PRO A 347 -1.04 -23.24 -15.02
CA PRO A 347 -0.19 -24.21 -15.73
C PRO A 347 -0.92 -25.00 -16.82
N LEU A 348 -0.20 -25.29 -17.90
CA LEU A 348 -0.72 -25.98 -19.09
C LEU A 348 -0.36 -27.47 -19.11
N ALA A 349 -1.25 -28.28 -19.69
CA ALA A 349 -1.03 -29.72 -19.84
C ALA A 349 -0.01 -30.09 -20.95
N ASN A 350 0.19 -29.19 -21.91
CA ASN A 350 1.03 -29.32 -23.10
C ASN A 350 1.42 -27.91 -23.57
N ALA A 351 2.45 -27.80 -24.43
CA ALA A 351 2.81 -26.55 -25.07
C ALA A 351 1.60 -25.88 -25.77
N PRO A 352 1.36 -24.58 -25.54
CA PRO A 352 0.26 -23.86 -26.17
C PRO A 352 0.56 -23.55 -27.64
N SER A 353 -0.48 -23.30 -28.43
CA SER A 353 -0.33 -22.69 -29.74
C SER A 353 -0.33 -21.16 -29.62
N LEU A 354 0.77 -20.53 -30.03
CA LEU A 354 0.85 -19.09 -30.25
C LEU A 354 1.08 -18.81 -31.74
N SER A 355 0.48 -17.73 -32.23
CA SER A 355 0.64 -17.27 -33.61
C SER A 355 0.44 -15.76 -33.68
N TYR A 356 1.04 -15.11 -34.68
CA TYR A 356 0.88 -13.67 -34.91
C TYR A 356 0.41 -13.38 -36.34
N THR A 357 -0.20 -12.22 -36.53
CA THR A 357 -0.64 -11.72 -37.85
C THR A 357 -0.39 -10.22 -37.91
N LEU A 358 0.31 -9.76 -38.95
CA LEU A 358 0.40 -8.34 -39.29
C LEU A 358 -0.90 -7.91 -39.99
N SER A 359 -1.37 -6.68 -39.79
CA SER A 359 -2.71 -6.26 -40.24
C SER A 359 -2.88 -6.15 -41.76
N ASP A 360 -1.77 -6.01 -42.48
CA ASP A 360 -1.61 -6.08 -43.94
C ASP A 360 -1.48 -7.53 -44.46
N ALA A 361 -1.15 -8.49 -43.59
CA ALA A 361 -0.92 -9.88 -43.95
C ALA A 361 -2.19 -10.75 -43.88
N THR A 362 -2.51 -11.43 -44.97
CA THR A 362 -3.67 -12.35 -45.06
C THR A 362 -3.42 -13.74 -44.45
N LYS A 363 -2.27 -13.96 -43.80
CA LYS A 363 -1.85 -15.25 -43.26
C LYS A 363 -1.17 -15.07 -41.91
N SER A 364 -1.66 -15.79 -40.91
CA SER A 364 -1.03 -15.89 -39.59
C SER A 364 0.20 -16.82 -39.63
N THR A 365 1.23 -16.46 -38.85
CA THR A 365 2.47 -17.22 -38.68
C THR A 365 2.52 -17.80 -37.27
N ALA A 366 2.69 -19.12 -37.16
CA ALA A 366 2.82 -19.80 -35.87
C ALA A 366 4.21 -19.57 -35.26
N ILE A 367 4.26 -19.36 -33.95
CA ILE A 367 5.49 -19.33 -33.15
C ILE A 367 5.64 -20.70 -32.49
N VAL A 368 6.80 -21.31 -32.64
CA VAL A 368 7.17 -22.50 -31.86
C VAL A 368 7.56 -22.04 -30.46
N LEU A 369 6.93 -22.62 -29.44
CA LEU A 369 7.18 -22.31 -28.04
C LEU A 369 7.91 -23.45 -27.34
N GLU A 370 8.87 -23.07 -26.49
CA GLU A 370 9.61 -23.91 -25.55
C GLU A 370 9.35 -23.40 -24.14
N GLY A 371 9.29 -24.28 -23.14
CA GLY A 371 8.90 -23.95 -21.77
C GLY A 371 8.21 -25.10 -21.05
N GLU A 372 7.72 -24.84 -19.84
CA GLU A 372 6.94 -25.78 -19.03
C GLU A 372 6.01 -25.04 -18.06
N ASP A 373 5.06 -25.78 -17.47
CA ASP A 373 3.98 -25.27 -16.61
C ASP A 373 3.29 -24.00 -17.15
N ASP A 374 3.57 -22.82 -16.58
CA ASP A 374 2.97 -21.54 -16.94
C ASP A 374 3.92 -20.55 -17.64
N GLU A 375 5.20 -20.90 -17.89
CA GLU A 375 6.17 -20.01 -18.55
C GLU A 375 6.73 -20.60 -19.85
N TRP A 376 6.54 -19.87 -20.94
CA TRP A 376 6.84 -20.27 -22.31
C TRP A 376 7.57 -19.14 -23.05
N TYR A 377 8.45 -19.47 -24.00
CA TYR A 377 9.09 -18.50 -24.86
C TYR A 377 9.25 -19.02 -26.29
N GLY A 378 9.40 -18.11 -27.24
CA GLY A 378 9.67 -18.42 -28.64
C GLY A 378 10.25 -17.21 -29.37
N TYR A 379 10.28 -17.27 -30.70
CA TYR A 379 10.85 -16.21 -31.53
C TYR A 379 9.87 -15.71 -32.58
N LEU A 380 9.69 -14.39 -32.60
CA LEU A 380 8.97 -13.62 -33.61
C LEU A 380 9.98 -13.13 -34.65
N VAL A 381 9.58 -13.10 -35.93
CA VAL A 381 10.38 -12.48 -37.01
C VAL A 381 9.52 -11.44 -37.74
N ILE A 382 9.96 -10.19 -37.69
CA ILE A 382 9.47 -9.10 -38.54
C ILE A 382 10.38 -9.06 -39.78
N PRO A 383 9.87 -9.27 -41.00
CA PRO A 383 10.68 -9.27 -42.21
C PRO A 383 11.10 -7.85 -42.61
N ASP A 384 12.25 -7.74 -43.30
CA ASP A 384 12.74 -6.48 -43.87
C ASP A 384 11.69 -5.86 -44.82
N GLY A 385 11.34 -4.59 -44.59
CA GLY A 385 10.35 -3.88 -45.41
C GLY A 385 8.90 -4.35 -45.24
N ALA A 386 8.53 -4.90 -44.07
CA ALA A 386 7.12 -4.93 -43.67
C ALA A 386 6.57 -3.48 -43.62
N SER A 387 5.34 -3.27 -44.07
CA SER A 387 4.71 -1.94 -43.99
C SER A 387 4.29 -1.61 -42.57
N ASP A 388 4.15 -0.33 -42.25
CA ASP A 388 3.70 0.17 -40.95
C ASP A 388 2.33 -0.40 -40.60
N THR A 389 2.29 -1.20 -39.53
CA THR A 389 1.21 -2.17 -39.33
C THR A 389 1.04 -2.50 -37.85
N VAL A 390 -0.09 -3.08 -37.49
CA VAL A 390 -0.31 -3.64 -36.15
C VAL A 390 -0.12 -5.14 -36.22
N LEU A 391 0.85 -5.65 -35.45
CA LEU A 391 0.98 -7.06 -35.13
C LEU A 391 -0.10 -7.42 -34.09
N SER A 392 -0.78 -8.53 -34.33
CA SER A 392 -1.78 -9.10 -33.43
C SER A 392 -1.45 -10.55 -33.10
N PHE A 393 -1.55 -10.94 -31.83
CA PHE A 393 -1.35 -12.32 -31.38
C PHE A 393 -2.67 -13.10 -31.30
N SER A 394 -2.58 -14.41 -31.49
CA SER A 394 -3.63 -15.38 -31.25
C SER A 394 -3.07 -16.58 -30.49
N PHE A 395 -3.65 -16.84 -29.32
CA PHE A 395 -3.22 -17.84 -28.34
C PHE A 395 -4.30 -18.92 -28.15
N SER A 396 -3.88 -20.15 -27.90
CA SER A 396 -4.74 -21.20 -27.36
C SER A 396 -3.92 -22.19 -26.52
N GLY A 397 -4.23 -22.25 -25.23
CA GLY A 397 -3.65 -23.21 -24.27
C GLY A 397 -4.71 -24.17 -23.72
N LYS A 398 -4.27 -25.22 -23.04
CA LYS A 398 -5.13 -26.18 -22.36
C LYS A 398 -4.62 -26.46 -20.96
N SER A 399 -5.40 -26.16 -19.92
CA SER A 399 -5.00 -26.33 -18.51
C SER A 399 -4.77 -27.82 -18.18
N VAL A 400 -4.08 -28.07 -17.06
CA VAL A 400 -3.88 -29.43 -16.52
C VAL A 400 -5.19 -30.20 -16.27
N ARG A 401 -6.31 -29.51 -16.01
CA ARG A 401 -7.66 -30.11 -15.90
C ARG A 401 -8.38 -30.29 -17.24
N GLY A 402 -7.71 -29.98 -18.34
CA GLY A 402 -8.15 -30.22 -19.71
C GLY A 402 -9.08 -29.16 -20.30
N VAL A 403 -9.17 -27.97 -19.70
CA VAL A 403 -9.99 -26.86 -20.24
C VAL A 403 -9.16 -26.03 -21.21
N THR A 404 -9.68 -25.84 -22.42
CA THR A 404 -9.07 -24.96 -23.42
C THR A 404 -9.41 -23.50 -23.14
N GLY A 405 -8.43 -22.61 -23.23
CA GLY A 405 -8.58 -21.16 -23.11
C GLY A 405 -7.76 -20.46 -24.19
N ALA A 406 -8.27 -19.32 -24.66
CA ALA A 406 -7.72 -18.55 -25.78
C ALA A 406 -7.69 -17.04 -25.48
N GLY A 407 -7.78 -16.67 -24.20
CA GLY A 407 -7.70 -15.27 -23.77
C GLY A 407 -6.27 -14.76 -23.81
N ILE A 408 -6.08 -13.49 -24.16
CA ILE A 408 -4.83 -12.77 -23.94
C ILE A 408 -5.16 -11.65 -22.96
N SER A 409 -4.48 -11.62 -21.82
CA SER A 409 -4.71 -10.68 -20.71
C SER A 409 -3.87 -9.41 -20.83
N ASP A 410 -2.67 -9.49 -21.40
CA ASP A 410 -1.86 -8.35 -21.83
C ASP A 410 -0.99 -8.75 -23.05
N GLY A 411 -0.52 -7.78 -23.82
CA GLY A 411 0.32 -8.02 -25.01
C GLY A 411 -0.41 -8.59 -26.22
N ALA A 412 -1.70 -8.32 -26.38
CA ALA A 412 -2.48 -8.83 -27.52
C ALA A 412 -2.07 -8.21 -28.87
N VAL A 413 -1.53 -6.99 -28.87
CA VAL A 413 -1.13 -6.25 -30.07
C VAL A 413 0.13 -5.41 -29.83
N PHE A 414 0.92 -5.23 -30.89
CA PHE A 414 2.13 -4.41 -30.90
C PHE A 414 2.21 -3.62 -32.22
N SER A 415 2.66 -2.36 -32.18
CA SER A 415 2.96 -1.60 -33.40
C SER A 415 4.25 -2.10 -34.05
N VAL A 416 4.27 -2.13 -35.38
CA VAL A 416 5.41 -2.48 -36.23
C VAL A 416 5.66 -1.35 -37.21
N ASP A 417 6.91 -0.91 -37.31
CA ASP A 417 7.42 0.09 -38.27
C ASP A 417 8.78 -0.42 -38.74
N ALA A 418 8.82 -0.92 -39.97
CA ALA A 418 9.99 -1.54 -40.57
C ALA A 418 10.35 -0.90 -41.92
N VAL A 419 9.99 0.38 -42.10
CA VAL A 419 10.17 1.16 -43.33
C VAL A 419 11.20 2.27 -43.07
N PRO A 420 12.48 2.09 -43.43
CA PRO A 420 13.50 3.10 -43.19
C PRO A 420 13.21 4.41 -43.95
N PRO A 421 13.46 5.60 -43.34
CA PRO A 421 13.20 6.89 -43.96
C PRO A 421 13.91 7.09 -45.30
N GLU A 422 13.37 7.97 -46.15
CA GLU A 422 14.00 8.33 -47.42
C GLU A 422 15.39 8.98 -47.24
N GLN A 423 16.20 8.90 -48.30
CA GLN A 423 17.54 9.47 -48.34
C GLN A 423 17.50 11.00 -48.16
N VAL A 424 18.20 11.51 -47.15
CA VAL A 424 18.29 12.96 -46.90
C VAL A 424 18.83 13.71 -48.12
N SER A 425 18.17 14.83 -48.45
CA SER A 425 18.43 15.57 -49.69
C SER A 425 19.14 16.91 -49.44
N ALA A 426 19.58 17.57 -50.51
CA ALA A 426 20.23 18.90 -50.47
C ALA A 426 21.42 19.03 -49.50
N VAL A 427 22.14 17.92 -49.21
CA VAL A 427 23.29 17.94 -48.31
C VAL A 427 24.37 18.87 -48.84
N SER A 428 24.84 19.77 -47.98
CA SER A 428 25.73 20.87 -48.33
C SER A 428 26.72 21.14 -47.19
N VAL A 429 27.91 21.61 -47.56
CA VAL A 429 29.04 21.80 -46.65
C VAL A 429 29.58 23.21 -46.82
N THR A 430 29.78 23.92 -45.71
CA THR A 430 30.23 25.32 -45.69
C THR A 430 31.20 25.58 -44.55
N ASN A 431 32.21 26.44 -44.76
CA ASN A 431 33.11 26.85 -43.69
C ASN A 431 32.42 27.88 -42.79
N ALA A 432 32.42 27.64 -41.48
CA ALA A 432 31.77 28.50 -40.49
C ALA A 432 32.75 28.97 -39.41
N ALA A 433 32.40 30.04 -38.69
CA ALA A 433 33.13 30.54 -37.53
C ALA A 433 32.98 29.59 -36.31
N GLY A 434 33.51 28.37 -36.45
CA GLY A 434 33.28 27.24 -35.56
C GLY A 434 33.95 25.96 -36.04
N GLY A 435 34.07 25.75 -37.35
CA GLY A 435 34.50 24.52 -37.98
C GLY A 435 33.79 24.35 -39.33
N ILE A 436 33.55 23.10 -39.74
CA ILE A 436 32.77 22.80 -40.94
C ILE A 436 31.27 22.69 -40.57
N LEU A 437 30.42 23.48 -41.22
CA LEU A 437 28.96 23.45 -41.07
C LEU A 437 28.34 22.62 -42.21
N LEU A 438 27.76 21.49 -41.84
CA LEU A 438 26.90 20.66 -42.67
C LEU A 438 25.45 21.15 -42.55
N ARG A 439 24.70 21.11 -43.65
CA ARG A 439 23.26 21.35 -43.70
C ARG A 439 22.60 20.46 -44.75
N TRP A 440 21.41 19.95 -44.46
CA TRP A 440 20.61 19.13 -45.37
C TRP A 440 19.13 19.50 -45.28
N SER A 441 18.32 18.90 -46.15
CA SER A 441 16.86 18.85 -46.01
C SER A 441 16.46 17.54 -45.34
N ALA A 442 15.42 17.57 -44.51
CA ALA A 442 14.71 16.38 -44.10
C ALA A 442 14.06 15.69 -45.33
N PRO A 443 13.81 14.37 -45.30
CA PRO A 443 12.75 13.76 -46.09
C PRO A 443 11.38 14.19 -45.56
N ASP A 444 10.30 13.76 -46.21
CA ASP A 444 8.91 14.05 -45.78
C ASP A 444 8.37 13.03 -44.74
N ASP A 445 9.20 12.06 -44.30
CA ASP A 445 8.88 11.03 -43.29
C ASP A 445 9.04 11.51 -41.83
N ASP A 446 8.53 10.73 -40.87
CA ASP A 446 8.62 10.99 -39.42
C ASP A 446 10.03 10.72 -38.84
N VAL A 447 10.96 11.64 -39.11
CA VAL A 447 12.37 11.54 -38.72
C VAL A 447 12.64 12.08 -37.31
N ALA A 448 13.02 11.17 -36.39
CA ALA A 448 13.46 11.49 -35.04
C ALA A 448 14.88 12.10 -34.97
N SER A 449 15.81 11.59 -35.77
CA SER A 449 17.22 12.04 -35.74
C SER A 449 17.99 11.76 -37.04
N TYR A 450 19.23 12.25 -37.10
CA TYR A 450 20.14 12.03 -38.21
C TYR A 450 21.47 11.45 -37.72
N GLN A 451 21.93 10.37 -38.36
CA GLN A 451 23.29 9.85 -38.18
C GLN A 451 24.22 10.50 -39.19
N ILE A 452 25.36 11.00 -38.71
CA ILE A 452 26.40 11.64 -39.51
C ILE A 452 27.59 10.70 -39.54
N TYR A 453 28.08 10.42 -40.74
CA TYR A 453 29.21 9.55 -41.02
C TYR A 453 30.34 10.42 -41.58
N ARG A 454 31.59 10.19 -41.15
CA ARG A 454 32.72 11.10 -41.36
C ARG A 454 34.01 10.34 -41.62
N ARG A 455 34.75 10.72 -42.68
CA ARG A 455 36.05 10.15 -43.01
C ARG A 455 37.03 11.21 -43.54
N SER A 456 38.32 11.04 -43.29
CA SER A 456 39.39 11.91 -43.80
C SER A 456 39.78 11.63 -45.27
N MET A 457 39.03 10.78 -45.97
CA MET A 457 39.23 10.35 -47.36
C MET A 457 37.89 9.92 -47.98
N GLU A 458 37.83 9.82 -49.30
CA GLU A 458 36.64 9.37 -50.04
C GLU A 458 36.21 7.94 -49.68
N GLY A 459 34.91 7.68 -49.81
CA GLY A 459 34.32 6.38 -49.49
C GLY A 459 33.89 6.27 -48.02
N VAL A 460 33.04 7.19 -47.59
CA VAL A 460 32.31 7.13 -46.31
C VAL A 460 31.28 6.00 -46.36
N SER A 461 31.26 5.15 -45.33
CA SER A 461 30.40 3.98 -45.20
C SER A 461 29.56 4.03 -43.92
N VAL A 462 28.68 3.03 -43.72
CA VAL A 462 27.91 2.87 -42.48
C VAL A 462 28.77 2.57 -41.25
N GLY A 463 30.04 2.16 -41.43
CA GLY A 463 30.99 1.97 -40.34
C GLY A 463 31.62 3.27 -39.83
N ASP A 464 31.62 4.34 -40.64
CA ASP A 464 32.28 5.63 -40.34
C ASP A 464 31.40 6.56 -39.48
N MET A 465 30.55 6.00 -38.61
CA MET A 465 29.55 6.73 -37.82
C MET A 465 30.21 7.62 -36.76
N TYR A 466 29.87 8.92 -36.77
CA TYR A 466 30.58 9.96 -36.03
C TYR A 466 29.71 10.73 -35.03
N ALA A 467 28.45 11.02 -35.37
CA ALA A 467 27.55 11.77 -34.50
C ALA A 467 26.07 11.46 -34.79
N VAL A 468 25.22 11.65 -33.78
CA VAL A 468 23.75 11.66 -33.92
C VAL A 468 23.25 13.06 -33.57
N VAL A 469 22.34 13.62 -34.38
CA VAL A 469 21.75 14.95 -34.16
C VAL A 469 20.25 15.00 -34.42
N GLY A 470 19.49 15.71 -33.59
CA GLY A 470 18.05 15.92 -33.74
C GLY A 470 17.67 17.14 -34.62
N GLY A 471 18.45 17.45 -35.65
CA GLY A 471 18.19 18.63 -36.49
C GLY A 471 19.02 18.68 -37.77
N THR A 472 18.51 19.39 -38.79
CA THR A 472 18.99 19.39 -40.18
C THR A 472 20.30 20.19 -40.44
N ALA A 473 21.09 20.41 -39.40
CA ALA A 473 22.38 21.09 -39.48
C ALA A 473 23.30 20.66 -38.33
N PHE A 474 24.60 20.53 -38.62
CA PHE A 474 25.63 20.15 -37.66
C PHE A 474 26.92 20.90 -37.93
N THR A 475 27.62 21.34 -36.88
CA THR A 475 28.93 21.99 -36.99
C THR A 475 30.00 21.08 -36.44
N ASP A 476 30.78 20.46 -37.32
CA ASP A 476 32.00 19.74 -36.93
C ASP A 476 33.10 20.74 -36.55
N ALA A 477 33.27 20.94 -35.25
CA ALA A 477 34.32 21.77 -34.69
C ALA A 477 35.72 21.12 -34.72
N SER A 478 35.82 19.80 -34.96
CA SER A 478 37.08 19.06 -35.03
C SER A 478 37.81 19.25 -36.37
N ALA A 479 37.06 19.37 -37.48
CA ALA A 479 37.58 19.54 -38.85
C ALA A 479 38.39 20.83 -39.12
N ARG A 480 38.78 21.58 -38.08
CA ARG A 480 39.70 22.73 -38.16
C ARG A 480 41.14 22.32 -38.50
N THR A 481 41.52 21.08 -38.21
CA THR A 481 42.89 20.55 -38.38
C THR A 481 43.07 19.68 -39.62
N GLU A 482 41.99 19.29 -40.30
CA GLU A 482 42.03 18.37 -41.44
C GLU A 482 41.95 19.12 -42.78
N ARG A 483 42.73 18.66 -43.77
CA ARG A 483 42.82 19.30 -45.09
C ARG A 483 41.55 19.11 -45.91
N TYR A 484 40.96 17.92 -45.85
CA TYR A 484 39.67 17.57 -46.42
C TYR A 484 38.96 16.62 -45.46
N VAL A 485 37.65 16.82 -45.28
CA VAL A 485 36.81 15.88 -44.52
C VAL A 485 35.57 15.58 -45.36
N TYR A 486 35.30 14.29 -45.51
CA TYR A 486 34.20 13.72 -46.29
C TYR A 486 33.09 13.26 -45.34
N TYR A 487 31.85 13.50 -45.73
CA TYR A 487 30.68 13.22 -44.92
C TYR A 487 29.55 12.60 -45.74
N ARG A 488 28.75 11.79 -45.04
CA ARG A 488 27.39 11.38 -45.44
C ARG A 488 26.45 11.52 -44.25
N VAL A 489 25.16 11.62 -44.53
CA VAL A 489 24.12 11.70 -43.50
C VAL A 489 23.03 10.69 -43.83
N ALA A 490 22.44 10.05 -42.82
CA ALA A 490 21.21 9.25 -42.93
C ALA A 490 20.16 9.80 -41.96
N ALA A 491 18.88 9.66 -42.31
CA ALA A 491 17.77 9.88 -41.40
C ALA A 491 17.49 8.62 -40.56
N VAL A 492 16.86 8.81 -39.40
CA VAL A 492 16.42 7.76 -38.47
C VAL A 492 15.04 8.16 -37.95
N ASP A 493 14.07 7.25 -38.05
CA ASP A 493 12.70 7.43 -37.52
C ASP A 493 12.63 7.22 -35.98
N ASP A 494 11.42 7.35 -35.42
CA ASP A 494 11.13 7.06 -34.02
C ASP A 494 11.23 5.56 -33.66
N ALA A 495 11.18 4.64 -34.63
CA ALA A 495 11.37 3.19 -34.44
C ALA A 495 12.84 2.74 -34.50
N GLY A 496 13.75 3.65 -34.89
CA GLY A 496 15.17 3.38 -35.03
C GLY A 496 15.56 2.60 -36.29
N ASN A 497 14.78 2.64 -37.38
CA ASN A 497 15.28 2.24 -38.70
C ASN A 497 16.21 3.34 -39.25
N VAL A 498 17.24 2.95 -40.01
CA VAL A 498 18.22 3.89 -40.57
C VAL A 498 18.07 3.98 -42.08
N GLY A 499 17.71 5.16 -42.57
CA GLY A 499 17.53 5.43 -44.00
C GLY A 499 18.82 5.38 -44.82
N PRO A 500 18.75 5.44 -46.16
CA PRO A 500 19.94 5.38 -47.00
C PRO A 500 20.91 6.53 -46.77
N LEU A 501 22.21 6.23 -46.72
CA LEU A 501 23.29 7.22 -46.70
C LEU A 501 23.13 8.20 -47.87
N SER A 502 23.24 9.50 -47.60
CA SER A 502 23.26 10.57 -48.61
C SER A 502 24.36 10.39 -49.66
N PRO A 503 24.28 11.12 -50.80
CA PRO A 503 25.46 11.42 -51.60
C PRO A 503 26.60 11.98 -50.74
N GLU A 504 27.84 11.64 -51.10
CA GLU A 504 29.03 12.07 -50.37
C GLU A 504 29.37 13.53 -50.66
N VAL A 505 29.67 14.27 -49.61
CA VAL A 505 30.04 15.70 -49.67
C VAL A 505 31.32 15.94 -48.88
N TYR A 506 32.10 16.96 -49.23
CA TYR A 506 33.33 17.28 -48.52
C TYR A 506 33.47 18.77 -48.22
N GLY A 507 34.30 19.09 -47.24
CA GLY A 507 34.71 20.46 -46.91
C GLY A 507 36.21 20.57 -46.68
N SER A 508 36.73 21.79 -46.72
CA SER A 508 38.14 22.11 -46.48
C SER A 508 38.26 23.49 -45.83
N MET A 509 38.91 23.55 -44.67
CA MET A 509 39.11 24.77 -43.88
C MET A 509 40.34 25.59 -44.30
N VAL A 510 41.07 25.18 -45.34
CA VAL A 510 42.36 25.75 -45.73
C VAL A 510 42.19 26.76 -46.87
N ASP A 511 42.69 27.98 -46.68
CA ASP A 511 42.81 28.97 -47.77
C ASP A 511 43.79 28.45 -48.83
N PRO A 512 43.38 28.30 -50.11
CA PRO A 512 44.27 27.83 -51.18
C PRO A 512 45.50 28.72 -51.41
N ALA A 513 45.52 29.97 -50.91
CA ALA A 513 46.68 30.85 -50.97
C ALA A 513 47.81 30.50 -49.97
N LEU A 514 47.58 29.62 -48.99
CA LEU A 514 48.55 29.28 -47.94
C LEU A 514 49.20 27.89 -48.09
N VAL A 515 48.80 27.09 -49.08
CA VAL A 515 49.35 25.72 -49.27
C VAL A 515 50.60 25.75 -50.15
N GLN A 516 51.73 26.14 -49.58
CA GLN A 516 53.05 25.81 -50.11
C GLN A 516 53.72 24.77 -49.18
N GLU A 517 54.00 23.59 -49.72
CA GLU A 517 54.75 22.50 -49.08
C GLU A 517 54.16 21.91 -47.78
N ALA A 518 52.87 21.59 -47.80
CA ALA A 518 52.39 20.42 -47.06
C ALA A 518 52.86 19.15 -47.82
N VAL A 519 53.93 18.52 -47.35
CA VAL A 519 54.45 17.26 -47.89
C VAL A 519 53.34 16.20 -47.82
N ALA A 520 53.04 15.57 -48.95
CA ALA A 520 52.17 14.40 -48.95
C ALA A 520 52.96 13.21 -48.42
N ILE A 521 52.37 12.44 -47.50
CA ILE A 521 52.88 11.14 -47.05
C ILE A 521 53.16 10.28 -48.29
N ASP A 522 54.24 9.50 -48.28
CA ASP A 522 54.49 8.53 -49.34
C ASP A 522 53.26 7.59 -49.48
N PRO A 523 52.64 7.46 -50.67
CA PRO A 523 51.41 6.68 -50.81
C PRO A 523 51.53 5.21 -50.40
N VAL A 524 52.74 4.64 -50.41
CA VAL A 524 53.00 3.27 -49.95
C VAL A 524 53.03 3.21 -48.42
N LEU A 525 53.58 4.23 -47.75
CA LEU A 525 53.55 4.33 -46.29
C LEU A 525 52.13 4.62 -45.77
N GLY A 526 51.37 5.48 -46.45
CA GLY A 526 49.96 5.72 -46.13
C GLY A 526 49.13 4.44 -46.20
N ALA A 527 49.22 3.72 -47.32
CA ALA A 527 48.51 2.45 -47.52
C ALA A 527 48.90 1.36 -46.49
N LEU A 528 50.17 1.32 -46.05
CA LEU A 528 50.62 0.41 -45.00
C LEU A 528 49.99 0.73 -43.63
N ILE A 529 49.88 2.02 -43.28
CA ILE A 529 49.24 2.43 -42.02
C ILE A 529 47.73 2.15 -42.06
N ASP A 530 47.05 2.52 -43.15
CA ASP A 530 45.60 2.28 -43.28
C ASP A 530 45.27 0.77 -43.33
N GLN A 531 46.17 -0.08 -43.84
CA GLN A 531 46.06 -1.55 -43.74
C GLN A 531 46.14 -2.05 -42.29
N GLU A 532 47.13 -1.59 -41.51
CA GLU A 532 47.28 -2.02 -40.11
C GLU A 532 46.14 -1.48 -39.22
N LEU A 533 45.69 -0.25 -39.46
CA LEU A 533 44.50 0.31 -38.80
C LEU A 533 43.26 -0.57 -39.00
N SER A 534 43.03 -1.07 -40.22
CA SER A 534 41.91 -1.98 -40.49
C SER A 534 42.03 -3.33 -39.74
N LEU A 535 43.25 -3.85 -39.53
CA LEU A 535 43.50 -5.04 -38.74
C LEU A 535 43.24 -4.80 -37.24
N ILE A 536 43.63 -3.63 -36.72
CA ILE A 536 43.34 -3.20 -35.34
C ILE A 536 41.85 -3.02 -35.12
N GLU A 537 41.15 -2.31 -36.02
CA GLU A 537 39.72 -2.04 -35.92
C GLU A 537 38.89 -3.33 -36.00
N SER A 538 39.32 -4.30 -36.81
CA SER A 538 38.75 -5.66 -36.82
C SER A 538 38.98 -6.41 -35.50
N ALA A 539 40.20 -6.32 -34.92
CA ALA A 539 40.51 -6.93 -33.63
C ALA A 539 39.73 -6.28 -32.46
N MET A 540 39.53 -4.97 -32.51
CA MET A 540 38.68 -4.20 -31.58
C MET A 540 37.22 -4.67 -31.63
N LEU A 541 36.68 -4.92 -32.83
CA LEU A 541 35.30 -5.38 -33.02
C LEU A 541 35.11 -6.82 -32.49
N ASP A 542 36.12 -7.68 -32.65
CA ASP A 542 36.15 -9.00 -32.02
C ASP A 542 36.33 -8.94 -30.48
N ALA A 543 37.02 -7.92 -29.96
CA ALA A 543 37.11 -7.66 -28.54
C ALA A 543 35.77 -7.16 -27.95
N ASP A 544 35.06 -6.26 -28.64
CA ASP A 544 33.73 -5.79 -28.24
C ASP A 544 32.70 -6.94 -28.19
N ARG A 545 32.74 -7.85 -29.17
CA ARG A 545 31.96 -9.11 -29.16
C ARG A 545 32.31 -9.99 -27.96
N THR A 546 33.59 -10.07 -27.59
CA THR A 546 34.06 -10.88 -26.46
C THR A 546 33.59 -10.27 -25.13
N ILE A 547 33.73 -8.96 -24.94
CA ILE A 547 33.21 -8.22 -23.78
C ILE A 547 31.70 -8.47 -23.63
N LYS A 548 30.94 -8.25 -24.71
CA LYS A 548 29.49 -8.46 -24.72
C LYS A 548 29.11 -9.91 -24.36
N SER A 549 29.83 -10.91 -24.88
CA SER A 549 29.60 -12.33 -24.56
C SER A 549 29.97 -12.72 -23.11
N LEU A 550 30.74 -11.91 -22.40
CA LEU A 550 31.03 -12.08 -20.97
C LEU A 550 30.00 -11.35 -20.09
N GLU A 551 29.47 -10.21 -20.56
CA GLU A 551 28.42 -9.43 -19.89
C GLU A 551 27.02 -10.08 -19.98
N GLU A 552 26.69 -10.71 -21.10
CA GLU A 552 25.41 -11.41 -21.34
C GLU A 552 25.41 -12.89 -20.90
N ASN A 553 26.47 -13.37 -20.22
CA ASN A 553 26.56 -14.78 -19.81
C ASN A 553 25.56 -15.07 -18.66
N THR A 554 24.67 -16.05 -18.86
CA THR A 554 23.65 -16.45 -17.87
C THR A 554 23.99 -17.75 -17.12
N ASN A 555 25.13 -18.38 -17.41
CA ASN A 555 25.55 -19.61 -16.75
C ASN A 555 26.19 -19.29 -15.39
N ASP A 556 25.47 -19.62 -14.32
CA ASP A 556 25.84 -19.44 -12.92
C ASP A 556 27.23 -19.98 -12.53
N ALA A 557 27.73 -21.00 -13.23
CA ALA A 557 29.07 -21.55 -13.02
C ALA A 557 30.17 -20.76 -13.77
N GLU A 558 29.85 -20.21 -14.94
CA GLU A 558 30.77 -19.38 -15.74
C GLU A 558 30.83 -17.96 -15.20
N LEU A 559 29.69 -17.36 -14.81
CA LEU A 559 29.62 -16.05 -14.16
C LEU A 559 30.54 -15.97 -12.93
N ARG A 560 30.64 -17.03 -12.13
CA ARG A 560 31.58 -17.10 -11.00
C ARG A 560 33.02 -16.98 -11.49
N ILE A 561 33.41 -17.76 -12.51
CA ILE A 561 34.75 -17.74 -13.11
C ILE A 561 35.08 -16.39 -13.77
N ILE A 562 34.10 -15.73 -14.41
CA ILE A 562 34.25 -14.42 -15.06
C ILE A 562 34.60 -13.34 -14.03
N ASN A 563 33.89 -13.33 -12.88
CA ASN A 563 34.15 -12.42 -11.77
C ASN A 563 35.43 -12.79 -11.01
N ASP A 564 35.63 -14.06 -10.67
CA ASP A 564 36.75 -14.53 -9.83
C ASP A 564 38.14 -14.40 -10.49
N LEU A 565 38.20 -14.16 -11.81
CA LEU A 565 39.43 -13.96 -12.58
C LEU A 565 39.49 -12.60 -13.31
N ASP A 566 38.58 -11.67 -12.97
CA ASP A 566 38.45 -10.33 -13.58
C ASP A 566 38.45 -10.34 -15.12
N LEU A 567 37.86 -11.39 -15.74
CA LEU A 567 37.99 -11.62 -17.20
C LEU A 567 37.41 -10.48 -18.02
N LEU A 568 36.34 -9.86 -17.51
CA LEU A 568 35.66 -8.74 -18.15
C LEU A 568 36.53 -7.47 -18.16
N ASP A 569 37.19 -7.14 -17.05
CA ASP A 569 38.05 -5.95 -16.97
C ASP A 569 39.37 -6.15 -17.73
N ARG A 570 39.91 -7.39 -17.77
CA ARG A 570 41.02 -7.76 -18.66
C ARG A 570 40.64 -7.60 -20.15
N ALA A 571 39.43 -7.97 -20.54
CA ALA A 571 38.95 -7.77 -21.91
C ALA A 571 38.75 -6.29 -22.26
N ARG A 572 38.26 -5.48 -21.30
CA ARG A 572 38.15 -4.02 -21.43
C ARG A 572 39.53 -3.34 -21.52
N GLU A 573 40.52 -3.75 -20.73
CA GLU A 573 41.89 -3.23 -20.83
C GLU A 573 42.51 -3.54 -22.21
N ALA A 574 42.36 -4.77 -22.69
CA ALA A 574 42.80 -5.17 -24.03
C ALA A 574 42.17 -4.30 -25.13
N ARG A 575 40.86 -4.06 -25.04
CA ARG A 575 40.11 -3.21 -25.97
C ARG A 575 40.56 -1.74 -25.95
N LEU A 576 40.94 -1.23 -24.78
CA LEU A 576 41.52 0.10 -24.61
C LEU A 576 42.95 0.17 -25.17
N SER A 577 43.77 -0.88 -25.00
CA SER A 577 45.12 -0.93 -25.58
C SER A 577 45.10 -0.88 -27.09
N MET A 578 44.29 -1.72 -27.75
CA MET A 578 44.12 -1.68 -29.21
C MET A 578 43.69 -0.29 -29.71
N GLY A 579 42.82 0.41 -28.97
CA GLY A 579 42.44 1.80 -29.26
C GLY A 579 43.63 2.77 -29.21
N ARG A 580 44.50 2.65 -28.20
CA ARG A 580 45.75 3.43 -28.10
C ARG A 580 46.69 3.15 -29.28
N SER A 581 46.81 1.90 -29.72
CA SER A 581 47.61 1.52 -30.90
C SER A 581 47.09 2.19 -32.17
N ALA A 582 45.75 2.18 -32.37
CA ALA A 582 45.11 2.82 -33.51
C ALA A 582 45.32 4.34 -33.52
N ASP A 583 45.09 5.02 -32.40
CA ASP A 583 45.29 6.48 -32.30
C ASP A 583 46.76 6.88 -32.49
N ARG A 584 47.70 6.05 -32.04
CA ARG A 584 49.14 6.25 -32.29
C ARG A 584 49.45 6.18 -33.79
N LEU A 585 48.95 5.17 -34.51
CA LEU A 585 49.13 5.05 -35.96
C LEU A 585 48.44 6.16 -36.76
N ARG A 586 47.22 6.57 -36.37
CA ARG A 586 46.53 7.76 -36.94
C ARG A 586 47.37 9.02 -36.77
N SER A 587 47.87 9.27 -35.56
CA SER A 587 48.72 10.45 -35.29
C SER A 587 50.05 10.41 -36.03
N LEU A 588 50.60 9.22 -36.30
CA LEU A 588 51.82 9.05 -37.07
C LEU A 588 51.59 9.34 -38.56
N ARG A 589 50.51 8.81 -39.14
CA ARG A 589 50.10 9.07 -40.54
C ARG A 589 50.04 10.56 -40.80
N ASP A 590 49.30 11.28 -39.97
CA ASP A 590 49.00 12.70 -40.16
C ASP A 590 50.26 13.61 -39.95
N ALA A 591 51.38 13.05 -39.47
CA ALA A 591 52.65 13.74 -39.23
C ALA A 591 53.69 13.67 -40.38
N SER A 592 53.39 12.97 -41.49
CA SER A 592 54.34 12.70 -42.59
C SER A 592 55.67 12.04 -42.14
N PRO A 593 55.59 10.79 -41.64
CA PRO A 593 56.68 10.10 -40.95
C PRO A 593 57.76 9.54 -41.89
N SER A 594 58.93 9.19 -41.37
CA SER A 594 59.91 8.40 -42.14
C SER A 594 59.50 6.93 -42.19
N LYS A 595 60.05 6.16 -43.14
CA LYS A 595 59.78 4.71 -43.23
C LYS A 595 60.15 3.98 -41.93
N ASP A 596 61.25 4.34 -41.30
CA ASP A 596 61.74 3.65 -40.10
C ASP A 596 60.79 3.88 -38.90
N ASP A 597 60.14 5.05 -38.84
CA ASP A 597 59.10 5.35 -37.83
C ASP A 597 57.82 4.53 -38.06
N VAL A 598 57.40 4.37 -39.32
CA VAL A 598 56.22 3.55 -39.68
C VAL A 598 56.48 2.08 -39.43
N ASP A 599 57.61 1.55 -39.92
CA ASP A 599 58.03 0.17 -39.69
C ASP A 599 58.14 -0.11 -38.18
N ALA A 600 58.57 0.86 -37.35
CA ALA A 600 58.58 0.73 -35.89
C ALA A 600 57.17 0.72 -35.29
N ALA A 601 56.33 1.72 -35.59
CA ALA A 601 54.99 1.84 -35.02
C ALA A 601 54.05 0.69 -35.39
N VAL A 602 54.19 0.11 -36.59
CA VAL A 602 53.45 -1.08 -37.01
C VAL A 602 53.87 -2.32 -36.18
N ARG A 603 55.16 -2.48 -35.86
CA ARG A 603 55.63 -3.56 -34.97
C ARG A 603 55.14 -3.37 -33.53
N ASP A 604 55.28 -2.16 -32.98
CA ASP A 604 54.74 -1.79 -31.66
C ASP A 604 53.24 -2.14 -31.56
N ALA A 605 52.46 -1.80 -32.59
CA ALA A 605 51.03 -2.11 -32.65
C ALA A 605 50.76 -3.62 -32.79
N GLN A 606 51.48 -4.34 -33.64
CA GLN A 606 51.31 -5.79 -33.82
C GLN A 606 51.61 -6.58 -32.52
N ASP A 607 52.64 -6.19 -31.77
CA ASP A 607 52.98 -6.77 -30.47
C ASP A 607 51.92 -6.42 -29.38
N GLU A 608 51.38 -5.19 -29.40
CA GLU A 608 50.29 -4.77 -28.49
C GLU A 608 48.97 -5.52 -28.80
N ILE A 609 48.61 -5.69 -30.07
CA ILE A 609 47.44 -6.50 -30.50
C ILE A 609 47.64 -7.98 -30.11
N ALA A 610 48.83 -8.54 -30.35
CA ALA A 610 49.12 -9.93 -30.01
C ALA A 610 48.99 -10.17 -28.49
N THR A 611 49.52 -9.24 -27.68
CA THR A 611 49.36 -9.25 -26.22
C THR A 611 47.89 -9.15 -25.82
N ALA A 612 47.16 -8.17 -26.36
CA ALA A 612 45.75 -7.92 -26.07
C ALA A 612 44.85 -9.13 -26.42
N ARG A 613 45.15 -9.88 -27.50
CA ARG A 613 44.41 -11.11 -27.86
C ARG A 613 44.49 -12.22 -26.79
N THR A 614 45.54 -12.25 -25.96
CA THR A 614 45.64 -13.23 -24.85
C THR A 614 44.75 -12.91 -23.65
N MET A 615 44.22 -11.70 -23.59
CA MET A 615 43.29 -11.26 -22.54
C MET A 615 41.82 -11.53 -22.90
N LEU A 616 41.53 -11.69 -24.19
CA LEU A 616 40.17 -11.88 -24.73
C LEU A 616 39.76 -13.36 -24.65
N ILE A 617 39.19 -13.78 -23.53
CA ILE A 617 38.70 -15.16 -23.35
C ILE A 617 37.42 -15.38 -24.16
N ARG A 618 37.52 -16.18 -25.23
CA ARG A 618 36.41 -16.51 -26.14
C ARG A 618 35.57 -17.70 -25.70
N LYS A 619 36.09 -18.56 -24.81
CA LYS A 619 35.39 -19.76 -24.36
C LYS A 619 35.87 -20.21 -22.98
N ILE A 620 34.90 -20.59 -22.15
CA ILE A 620 35.11 -21.32 -20.90
C ILE A 620 34.68 -22.77 -21.13
N LEU A 621 35.45 -23.74 -20.65
CA LEU A 621 35.06 -25.15 -20.61
C LEU A 621 35.23 -25.71 -19.19
N PRO A 622 34.16 -25.97 -18.43
CA PRO A 622 34.26 -26.76 -17.21
C PRO A 622 34.68 -28.19 -17.55
N VAL A 623 35.59 -28.77 -16.76
CA VAL A 623 36.13 -30.13 -16.98
C VAL A 623 35.78 -31.08 -15.84
N GLN A 624 35.93 -30.62 -14.59
CA GLN A 624 35.51 -31.35 -13.39
C GLN A 624 35.08 -30.34 -12.31
N SER A 625 34.09 -30.68 -11.50
CA SER A 625 33.74 -29.94 -10.30
C SER A 625 33.52 -30.89 -9.13
N VAL A 626 33.57 -30.33 -7.92
CA VAL A 626 33.25 -31.01 -6.67
C VAL A 626 32.58 -30.05 -5.72
N ASP A 627 31.49 -30.51 -5.10
CA ASP A 627 30.81 -29.86 -3.98
C ASP A 627 30.68 -30.92 -2.87
N LEU A 628 31.21 -30.61 -1.69
CA LEU A 628 31.23 -31.51 -0.54
C LEU A 628 31.43 -30.77 0.78
N LYS A 629 31.18 -31.47 1.88
CA LYS A 629 31.62 -31.05 3.20
C LYS A 629 32.95 -31.72 3.56
N GLN A 630 33.92 -30.93 4.00
CA GLN A 630 35.21 -31.44 4.47
C GLN A 630 34.98 -32.28 5.74
N PRO A 631 35.54 -33.49 5.86
CA PRO A 631 35.54 -34.22 7.13
C PRO A 631 36.46 -33.52 8.14
N PHE A 632 36.17 -33.69 9.44
CA PHE A 632 37.11 -33.31 10.48
C PHE A 632 38.34 -34.24 10.46
N ASP A 633 39.52 -33.65 10.61
CA ASP A 633 40.81 -34.33 10.47
C ASP A 633 41.74 -33.90 11.62
N GLU A 634 41.71 -34.68 12.72
CA GLU A 634 42.52 -34.42 13.91
C GLU A 634 44.03 -34.48 13.61
N VAL A 635 44.47 -35.29 12.64
CA VAL A 635 45.89 -35.39 12.27
C VAL A 635 46.33 -34.12 11.56
N ALA A 636 45.51 -33.58 10.66
CA ALA A 636 45.75 -32.28 10.06
C ALA A 636 45.75 -31.15 11.11
N LEU A 637 44.84 -31.17 12.10
CA LEU A 637 44.83 -30.19 13.19
C LEU A 637 46.11 -30.23 14.04
N ARG A 638 46.60 -31.43 14.37
CA ARG A 638 47.88 -31.62 15.09
C ARG A 638 49.07 -31.14 14.26
N ASN A 639 49.04 -31.34 12.94
CA ASN A 639 50.10 -30.92 12.02
C ASN A 639 50.06 -29.42 11.66
N GLY A 640 48.91 -28.75 11.79
CA GLY A 640 48.75 -27.32 11.50
C GLY A 640 49.14 -26.40 12.66
N LEU A 641 49.08 -26.89 13.90
CA LEU A 641 49.44 -26.14 15.11
C LEU A 641 50.79 -25.38 15.04
N PRO A 642 51.89 -25.93 14.49
CA PRO A 642 53.18 -25.25 14.43
C PRO A 642 53.15 -23.89 13.71
N TYR A 643 52.40 -23.78 12.60
CA TYR A 643 52.32 -22.54 11.81
C TYR A 643 51.60 -21.43 12.59
N VAL A 644 50.56 -21.80 13.34
CA VAL A 644 49.77 -20.88 14.18
C VAL A 644 50.60 -20.35 15.35
N VAL A 645 51.39 -21.20 16.01
CA VAL A 645 52.15 -20.84 17.23
C VAL A 645 53.58 -20.35 16.98
N ALA A 646 54.06 -20.37 15.74
CA ALA A 646 55.45 -20.06 15.37
C ALA A 646 55.96 -18.74 15.96
N ASN A 647 55.13 -17.69 15.93
CA ASN A 647 55.45 -16.35 16.41
C ASN A 647 54.90 -16.03 17.82
N ALA A 648 54.25 -16.99 18.49
CA ALA A 648 53.48 -16.75 19.71
C ALA A 648 54.26 -16.93 21.03
N GLY A 649 55.50 -17.43 20.98
CA GLY A 649 56.37 -17.59 22.16
C GLY A 649 55.89 -18.63 23.20
N MET A 650 54.89 -19.45 22.87
CA MET A 650 54.20 -20.34 23.81
C MET A 650 55.06 -21.53 24.28
N ASP A 651 54.94 -21.88 25.56
CA ASP A 651 55.51 -23.12 26.13
C ASP A 651 54.71 -24.38 25.72
N ALA A 652 55.15 -25.55 26.20
CA ALA A 652 54.54 -26.84 25.88
C ALA A 652 53.13 -27.03 26.47
N SER A 653 52.82 -26.43 27.63
CA SER A 653 51.51 -26.53 28.29
C SER A 653 50.49 -25.62 27.61
N ALA A 654 50.89 -24.38 27.27
CA ALA A 654 50.05 -23.45 26.53
C ALA A 654 49.72 -23.98 25.12
N LYS A 655 50.68 -24.65 24.46
CA LYS A 655 50.44 -25.36 23.18
C LYS A 655 49.50 -26.56 23.31
N ALA A 656 49.55 -27.28 24.44
CA ALA A 656 48.64 -28.40 24.70
C ALA A 656 47.19 -27.92 24.91
N SER A 657 46.98 -26.85 25.70
CA SER A 657 45.65 -26.24 25.87
C SER A 657 45.10 -25.77 24.53
N LEU A 658 45.83 -24.92 23.80
CA LEU A 658 45.38 -24.37 22.51
C LEU A 658 44.92 -25.47 21.52
N LEU A 659 45.57 -26.63 21.55
CA LEU A 659 45.18 -27.78 20.75
C LEU A 659 43.86 -28.43 21.22
N GLU A 660 43.65 -28.59 22.53
CA GLU A 660 42.38 -29.08 23.10
C GLU A 660 41.21 -28.12 22.81
N ASP A 661 41.44 -26.81 22.98
CA ASP A 661 40.50 -25.75 22.58
C ASP A 661 40.12 -25.88 21.10
N SER A 662 41.12 -26.14 20.24
CA SER A 662 40.93 -26.30 18.80
C SER A 662 40.20 -27.59 18.44
N LEU A 663 40.39 -28.70 19.16
CA LEU A 663 39.61 -29.93 18.94
C LEU A 663 38.11 -29.65 19.11
N VAL A 664 37.72 -29.05 20.24
CA VAL A 664 36.31 -28.71 20.56
C VAL A 664 35.72 -27.69 19.58
N LEU A 665 36.56 -26.82 19.00
CA LEU A 665 36.16 -25.85 17.99
C LEU A 665 35.93 -26.49 16.60
N ASN A 666 36.78 -27.42 16.18
CA ASN A 666 36.65 -28.08 14.86
C ASN A 666 35.60 -29.21 14.86
N GLU A 667 35.25 -29.81 16.00
CA GLU A 667 34.07 -30.69 16.12
C GLU A 667 32.75 -29.98 15.72
N LYS A 668 32.71 -28.65 15.76
CA LYS A 668 31.54 -27.79 15.43
C LYS A 668 31.70 -27.04 14.10
N LEU A 669 32.79 -27.26 13.39
CA LEU A 669 33.12 -26.56 12.15
C LEU A 669 32.53 -27.31 10.96
N THR A 670 31.56 -26.71 10.28
CA THR A 670 31.23 -27.11 8.90
C THR A 670 32.16 -26.36 7.94
N VAL A 671 32.81 -27.08 7.03
CA VAL A 671 33.51 -26.48 5.89
C VAL A 671 32.90 -27.03 4.61
N ASP A 672 32.22 -26.18 3.85
CA ASP A 672 31.73 -26.50 2.52
C ASP A 672 32.84 -26.16 1.50
N VAL A 673 33.17 -27.11 0.63
CA VAL A 673 34.26 -27.01 -0.37
C VAL A 673 33.64 -27.10 -1.75
N LEU A 674 33.60 -25.97 -2.46
CA LEU A 674 33.20 -25.88 -3.85
C LEU A 674 34.45 -25.67 -4.71
N SER A 675 34.73 -26.59 -5.62
CA SER A 675 35.90 -26.49 -6.51
C SER A 675 35.56 -26.86 -7.94
N SER A 676 36.20 -26.17 -8.89
CA SER A 676 36.02 -26.34 -10.32
C SER A 676 37.36 -26.29 -11.04
N ALA A 677 37.66 -27.32 -11.83
CA ALA A 677 38.72 -27.32 -12.83
C ALA A 677 38.12 -27.03 -14.21
N PHE A 678 38.71 -26.08 -14.93
CA PHE A 678 38.23 -25.59 -16.22
C PHE A 678 39.38 -25.22 -17.16
N ARG A 679 39.05 -25.03 -18.44
CA ARG A 679 39.97 -24.47 -19.45
C ARG A 679 39.38 -23.20 -20.03
N LEU A 680 40.21 -22.16 -20.11
CA LEU A 680 39.90 -20.91 -20.82
C LEU A 680 40.60 -20.92 -22.18
N TYR A 681 39.92 -20.46 -23.23
CA TYR A 681 40.50 -20.31 -24.57
C TYR A 681 40.49 -18.82 -24.95
N ASP A 682 41.64 -18.28 -25.37
CA ASP A 682 41.77 -16.87 -25.74
C ASP A 682 41.53 -16.60 -27.24
N ALA A 683 41.68 -15.34 -27.66
CA ALA A 683 41.57 -14.91 -29.06
C ALA A 683 42.86 -15.11 -29.87
N ALA A 684 43.95 -15.55 -29.25
CA ALA A 684 45.19 -15.95 -29.92
C ALA A 684 45.22 -17.45 -30.25
N GLY A 685 44.37 -18.25 -29.61
CA GLY A 685 44.26 -19.71 -29.76
C GLY A 685 44.98 -20.51 -28.66
N ASN A 686 45.45 -19.86 -27.59
CA ASN A 686 46.01 -20.56 -26.43
C ASN A 686 44.88 -21.15 -25.56
N ASP A 687 45.15 -22.26 -24.88
CA ASP A 687 44.30 -22.78 -23.83
C ASP A 687 45.00 -22.82 -22.46
N TYR A 688 44.30 -22.32 -21.44
CA TYR A 688 44.80 -22.17 -20.08
C TYR A 688 44.00 -23.05 -19.13
N ALA A 689 44.66 -24.00 -18.48
CA ALA A 689 44.05 -24.77 -17.41
C ALA A 689 44.01 -23.97 -16.10
N TYR A 690 42.91 -24.11 -15.36
CA TYR A 690 42.75 -23.56 -14.02
C TYR A 690 42.08 -24.60 -13.11
N THR A 691 42.43 -24.57 -11.82
CA THR A 691 41.64 -25.18 -10.77
C THR A 691 41.39 -24.16 -9.68
N PHE A 692 40.11 -23.89 -9.42
CA PHE A 692 39.63 -22.92 -8.46
C PHE A 692 39.02 -23.64 -7.25
N VAL A 693 39.37 -23.22 -6.04
CA VAL A 693 38.88 -23.79 -4.78
C VAL A 693 38.30 -22.66 -3.92
N ARG A 694 36.99 -22.75 -3.64
CA ARG A 694 36.24 -21.86 -2.76
C ARG A 694 35.85 -22.64 -1.51
N LYS A 695 36.14 -22.10 -0.33
CA LYS A 695 35.78 -22.72 0.94
C LYS A 695 35.00 -21.78 1.82
N ARG A 696 33.85 -22.26 2.29
CA ARG A 696 32.97 -21.56 3.22
C ARG A 696 33.00 -22.28 4.56
N ILE A 697 33.42 -21.56 5.60
CA ILE A 697 33.39 -22.05 6.98
C ILE A 697 32.12 -21.56 7.69
N ARG A 698 31.47 -22.46 8.43
CA ARG A 698 30.24 -22.21 9.17
C ARG A 698 30.31 -22.82 10.57
N LEU A 699 29.83 -22.06 11.56
CA LEU A 699 29.80 -22.39 12.99
C LEU A 699 28.40 -22.09 13.56
N ASP A 700 27.93 -22.93 14.49
CA ASP A 700 26.62 -22.79 15.16
C ASP A 700 26.46 -21.47 15.96
N SER A 701 27.56 -20.78 16.25
CA SER A 701 27.59 -19.52 16.99
C SER A 701 28.86 -18.72 16.66
N PRO A 702 28.83 -17.38 16.77
CA PRO A 702 30.01 -16.55 16.51
C PRO A 702 31.13 -16.81 17.52
N VAL A 703 32.34 -17.04 17.02
CA VAL A 703 33.57 -17.20 17.79
C VAL A 703 34.50 -16.02 17.49
N ASN A 704 35.04 -15.41 18.53
CA ASN A 704 35.90 -14.23 18.43
C ASN A 704 37.39 -14.62 18.35
N ASP A 705 38.20 -13.75 17.74
CA ASP A 705 39.66 -13.88 17.63
C ASP A 705 40.10 -15.30 17.21
N VAL A 706 39.83 -15.67 15.96
CA VAL A 706 40.21 -16.97 15.39
C VAL A 706 41.22 -16.85 14.26
N VAL A 707 42.05 -17.88 14.12
CA VAL A 707 42.94 -18.12 12.98
C VAL A 707 42.35 -19.26 12.16
N VAL A 708 42.10 -19.01 10.89
CA VAL A 708 41.82 -20.04 9.88
C VAL A 708 43.14 -20.41 9.23
N LEU A 709 43.42 -21.70 9.16
CA LEU A 709 44.59 -22.25 8.47
C LEU A 709 44.10 -23.19 7.37
N GLU A 710 44.42 -22.88 6.12
CA GLU A 710 44.25 -23.81 5.00
C GLU A 710 45.57 -24.52 4.72
N LEU A 711 45.55 -25.85 4.75
CA LEU A 711 46.65 -26.70 4.33
C LEU A 711 46.38 -27.22 2.92
N VAL A 712 47.13 -26.70 1.95
CA VAL A 712 47.07 -27.11 0.55
C VAL A 712 48.03 -28.29 0.34
N PRO A 713 47.58 -29.43 -0.24
CA PRO A 713 48.42 -30.59 -0.51
C PRO A 713 49.58 -30.24 -1.44
N ARG A 714 50.75 -30.88 -1.26
CA ARG A 714 51.92 -30.64 -2.12
C ARG A 714 51.66 -31.07 -3.57
N GLU A 715 50.74 -31.99 -3.76
CA GLU A 715 50.26 -32.48 -5.05
C GLU A 715 49.41 -31.45 -5.84
N PHE A 716 49.13 -30.25 -5.30
CA PHE A 716 48.58 -29.12 -6.07
C PHE A 716 49.62 -28.40 -6.94
N ILE A 717 50.90 -28.47 -6.58
CA ILE A 717 51.96 -27.62 -7.15
C ILE A 717 52.94 -28.53 -7.90
N SER A 718 52.73 -28.72 -9.21
CA SER A 718 53.54 -29.68 -9.99
C SER A 718 54.98 -29.18 -10.20
N SER A 719 55.15 -27.90 -10.57
CA SER A 719 56.39 -27.13 -10.42
C SER A 719 56.12 -25.63 -10.64
N GLU A 720 56.49 -24.78 -9.68
CA GLU A 720 56.40 -23.30 -9.78
C GLU A 720 54.99 -22.74 -10.12
N ALA A 721 53.93 -23.47 -9.76
CA ALA A 721 52.55 -23.02 -9.91
C ALA A 721 52.17 -22.02 -8.80
N ASP A 722 52.25 -20.71 -9.10
CA ASP A 722 51.77 -19.64 -8.22
C ASP A 722 50.29 -19.86 -7.84
N ILE A 723 50.05 -20.17 -6.56
CA ILE A 723 48.73 -20.19 -5.96
C ILE A 723 48.26 -18.76 -5.70
N THR A 724 47.32 -18.28 -6.52
CA THR A 724 46.72 -16.96 -6.32
C THR A 724 45.58 -17.07 -5.34
N VAL A 725 45.62 -16.31 -4.23
CA VAL A 725 44.57 -16.29 -3.21
C VAL A 725 43.74 -15.02 -3.35
N ILE A 726 42.42 -15.15 -3.20
CA ILE A 726 41.48 -14.04 -3.24
C ILE A 726 41.23 -13.55 -1.81
N GLY A 727 41.84 -12.41 -1.47
CA GLY A 727 41.84 -11.80 -0.13
C GLY A 727 43.26 -11.59 0.40
N ASP A 728 43.37 -11.26 1.70
CA ASP A 728 44.64 -10.94 2.37
C ASP A 728 45.10 -12.05 3.36
N PRO A 729 45.55 -13.24 2.90
CA PRO A 729 46.18 -14.23 3.77
C PRO A 729 47.60 -13.82 4.16
N VAL A 730 48.09 -14.38 5.27
CA VAL A 730 49.54 -14.60 5.42
C VAL A 730 49.87 -15.91 4.72
N VAL A 731 50.66 -15.85 3.66
CA VAL A 731 51.12 -17.01 2.89
C VAL A 731 52.38 -17.60 3.53
N LEU A 732 52.39 -18.91 3.74
CA LEU A 732 53.46 -19.70 4.38
C LEU A 732 53.76 -20.97 3.57
N GLU A 733 54.95 -21.55 3.77
CA GLU A 733 55.50 -22.68 2.98
C GLU A 733 55.21 -22.58 1.47
N ASP A 734 55.65 -21.49 0.85
CA ASP A 734 55.58 -21.26 -0.61
C ASP A 734 54.18 -21.46 -1.21
N GLY A 735 53.14 -21.14 -0.44
CA GLY A 735 51.73 -21.26 -0.85
C GLY A 735 51.00 -22.50 -0.32
N LEU A 736 51.71 -23.45 0.28
CA LEU A 736 51.13 -24.68 0.84
C LEU A 736 50.31 -24.44 2.12
N VAL A 737 50.52 -23.32 2.80
CA VAL A 737 49.83 -22.96 4.04
C VAL A 737 49.32 -21.53 3.97
N LEU A 738 48.00 -21.34 3.99
CA LEU A 738 47.36 -20.03 3.96
C LEU A 738 46.74 -19.72 5.32
N GLN A 739 47.16 -18.63 5.96
CA GLN A 739 46.69 -18.23 7.28
C GLN A 739 45.86 -16.94 7.24
N PHE A 740 44.57 -17.04 7.56
CA PHE A 740 43.66 -15.89 7.68
C PHE A 740 43.36 -15.61 9.16
N SER A 741 43.19 -14.35 9.55
CA SER A 741 42.86 -13.95 10.92
C SER A 741 41.54 -13.18 10.97
N TYR A 742 40.55 -13.68 11.71
CA TYR A 742 39.24 -13.06 11.83
C TYR A 742 38.94 -12.64 13.26
N GLN A 743 38.47 -11.40 13.45
CA GLN A 743 38.04 -10.89 14.76
C GLN A 743 36.72 -11.53 15.24
N VAL A 744 35.84 -11.88 14.30
CA VAL A 744 34.63 -12.68 14.54
C VAL A 744 34.42 -13.60 13.35
N ALA A 745 34.22 -14.90 13.60
CA ALA A 745 33.83 -15.89 12.61
C ALA A 745 32.52 -16.58 13.04
N GLN A 746 31.56 -16.66 12.11
CA GLN A 746 30.34 -17.46 12.24
C GLN A 746 30.05 -18.08 10.87
N GLU A 747 30.02 -17.23 9.85
CA GLU A 747 30.16 -17.59 8.44
C GLU A 747 31.30 -16.74 7.84
N LYS A 748 32.24 -17.37 7.14
CA LYS A 748 33.30 -16.74 6.35
C LYS A 748 33.55 -17.56 5.09
N GLU A 749 34.05 -16.91 4.06
CA GLU A 749 34.40 -17.54 2.80
C GLU A 749 35.76 -17.00 2.33
N PHE A 750 36.57 -17.88 1.74
CA PHE A 750 37.82 -17.54 1.07
C PHE A 750 37.98 -18.43 -0.18
N ALA A 751 38.79 -17.99 -1.13
CA ALA A 751 39.05 -18.74 -2.35
C ALA A 751 40.49 -18.59 -2.82
N TYR A 752 40.97 -19.58 -3.57
CA TYR A 752 42.28 -19.58 -4.21
C TYR A 752 42.22 -20.38 -5.52
N TYR A 753 43.17 -20.12 -6.42
CA TYR A 753 43.30 -20.87 -7.66
C TYR A 753 44.76 -21.14 -8.04
N VAL A 754 44.95 -22.19 -8.84
CA VAL A 754 46.21 -22.52 -9.51
C VAL A 754 45.99 -22.59 -11.02
N ARG A 755 47.01 -22.25 -11.81
CA ARG A 755 46.98 -22.27 -13.28
C ARG A 755 47.29 -23.65 -13.88
N GLU A 756 46.80 -24.70 -13.21
CA GLU A 756 46.97 -26.11 -13.57
C GLU A 756 45.66 -26.88 -13.40
N GLN A 757 45.57 -28.06 -14.03
CA GLN A 757 44.41 -28.94 -13.93
C GLN A 757 44.62 -30.00 -12.83
N VAL A 758 44.37 -29.61 -11.57
CA VAL A 758 44.51 -30.47 -10.40
C VAL A 758 43.34 -31.47 -10.32
N PRO A 759 43.56 -32.79 -10.14
CA PRO A 759 42.49 -33.76 -10.00
C PRO A 759 41.63 -33.49 -8.75
N MET A 760 40.30 -33.65 -8.85
CA MET A 760 39.40 -33.40 -7.72
C MET A 760 39.67 -34.29 -6.49
N GLU A 761 40.30 -35.47 -6.66
CA GLU A 761 40.75 -36.31 -5.54
C GLU A 761 41.90 -35.69 -4.73
N VAL A 762 42.72 -34.83 -5.35
CA VAL A 762 43.75 -34.03 -4.65
C VAL A 762 43.10 -32.81 -3.99
N VAL A 763 42.10 -32.18 -4.62
CA VAL A 763 41.35 -31.10 -3.97
C VAL A 763 40.70 -31.57 -2.65
N LYS A 764 40.19 -32.81 -2.62
CA LYS A 764 39.62 -33.47 -1.43
C LYS A 764 40.59 -33.68 -0.26
N THR A 765 41.91 -33.66 -0.48
CA THR A 765 42.89 -33.81 0.62
C THR A 765 43.29 -32.48 1.26
N SER A 766 42.87 -31.34 0.72
CA SER A 766 43.03 -30.02 1.34
C SER A 766 42.29 -29.90 2.69
N ARG A 767 42.81 -29.10 3.62
CA ARG A 767 42.28 -29.00 4.99
C ARG A 767 42.23 -27.57 5.52
N THR A 768 41.01 -27.05 5.64
CA THR A 768 40.73 -25.90 6.49
C THR A 768 40.63 -26.33 7.93
N LEU A 769 41.28 -25.60 8.82
CA LEU A 769 41.39 -25.86 10.25
C LEU A 769 41.20 -24.53 11.01
N LEU A 770 40.50 -24.56 12.14
CA LEU A 770 40.23 -23.37 12.93
C LEU A 770 40.93 -23.43 14.30
N TYR A 771 41.57 -22.33 14.71
CA TYR A 771 42.25 -22.23 16.00
C TYR A 771 41.81 -20.94 16.71
N PRO A 772 41.69 -20.92 18.04
CA PRO A 772 41.76 -19.68 18.79
C PRO A 772 43.06 -18.94 18.46
N LYS A 773 43.01 -17.62 18.36
CA LYS A 773 44.20 -16.80 18.11
C LYS A 773 45.16 -16.89 19.31
N PRO A 774 46.43 -17.28 19.12
CA PRO A 774 47.38 -17.41 20.22
C PRO A 774 47.54 -16.10 20.98
N GLN A 775 47.36 -16.15 22.30
CA GLN A 775 47.80 -15.08 23.18
C GLN A 775 49.26 -15.32 23.58
N PRO A 776 50.14 -14.30 23.53
CA PRO A 776 51.53 -14.45 23.89
C PRO A 776 51.66 -14.77 25.39
N GLY A 777 52.25 -15.92 25.70
CA GLY A 777 52.35 -16.42 27.07
C GLY A 777 53.27 -15.56 27.95
N VAL A 778 52.78 -15.17 29.14
CA VAL A 778 53.64 -14.60 30.18
C VAL A 778 54.52 -15.71 30.74
N VAL A 779 55.84 -15.56 30.61
CA VAL A 779 56.82 -16.55 31.09
C VAL A 779 56.70 -16.72 32.61
N SER A 780 56.24 -17.88 33.05
CA SER A 780 56.16 -18.26 34.45
C SER A 780 57.54 -18.69 34.98
N VAL A 781 58.01 -18.03 36.04
CA VAL A 781 59.25 -18.42 36.74
C VAL A 781 58.93 -19.57 37.68
N PRO A 782 59.68 -20.69 37.68
CA PRO A 782 59.36 -21.85 38.50
C PRO A 782 59.79 -21.71 39.97
N GLY A 783 58.87 -21.97 40.90
CA GLY A 783 59.16 -22.32 42.29
C GLY A 783 58.49 -21.44 43.35
N GLY A 784 57.72 -22.05 44.26
CA GLY A 784 57.15 -21.41 45.45
C GLY A 784 55.80 -22.00 45.85
N ASP A 785 55.80 -23.00 46.74
CA ASP A 785 54.59 -23.70 47.18
C ASP A 785 53.74 -22.88 48.18
N SER A 786 52.45 -22.70 47.89
CA SER A 786 51.41 -22.46 48.91
C SER A 786 50.02 -22.74 48.35
N GLU A 787 49.22 -23.55 49.04
CA GLU A 787 47.82 -23.82 48.67
C GLU A 787 46.94 -22.56 48.81
N THR A 788 46.23 -22.17 47.76
CA THR A 788 44.86 -21.60 47.85
C THR A 788 44.23 -21.49 46.46
N ASP A 789 42.96 -21.88 46.32
CA ASP A 789 42.24 -21.85 45.05
C ASP A 789 41.95 -20.42 44.54
N VAL A 790 42.26 -20.18 43.26
CA VAL A 790 41.53 -19.19 42.44
C VAL A 790 41.21 -19.85 41.09
N LEU A 791 40.06 -20.53 41.04
CA LEU A 791 39.53 -21.13 39.82
C LEU A 791 39.09 -20.06 38.82
N ALA A 792 39.86 -19.87 37.74
CA ALA A 792 39.41 -19.16 36.55
C ALA A 792 38.51 -20.10 35.71
N THR A 793 37.20 -19.88 35.74
CA THR A 793 36.21 -20.70 35.01
C THR A 793 36.22 -20.39 33.51
N GLY A 794 36.40 -21.39 32.64
CA GLY A 794 36.49 -21.10 31.19
C GLY A 794 36.39 -22.24 30.17
N PHE A 795 36.17 -23.52 30.53
CA PHE A 795 36.05 -24.61 29.54
C PHE A 795 34.72 -25.38 29.60
N ALA A 796 34.33 -25.94 28.45
CA ALA A 796 32.93 -26.23 28.14
C ALA A 796 32.58 -27.73 28.04
N THR A 797 31.36 -28.05 28.52
CA THR A 797 30.45 -29.13 28.07
C THR A 797 31.03 -30.50 27.63
N ARG A 798 30.68 -31.58 28.35
CA ARG A 798 30.69 -32.95 27.79
C ARG A 798 29.51 -33.83 28.24
N LEU A 799 28.74 -34.31 27.25
CA LEU A 799 28.01 -35.58 27.15
C LEU A 799 27.15 -36.13 28.32
N GLY A 800 25.81 -36.03 28.18
CA GLY A 800 24.99 -37.22 27.83
C GLY A 800 24.37 -38.14 28.91
N ILE A 801 23.11 -37.85 29.31
CA ILE A 801 21.96 -38.79 29.56
C ILE A 801 22.11 -39.91 30.65
N PRO A 802 21.10 -40.24 31.52
CA PRO A 802 19.78 -39.63 31.81
C PRO A 802 19.53 -39.29 33.31
N HIS A 803 18.30 -38.84 33.60
CA HIS A 803 17.60 -38.75 34.90
C HIS A 803 17.88 -37.57 35.87
N LEU A 804 16.77 -36.93 36.25
CA LEU A 804 16.54 -36.13 37.46
C LEU A 804 16.76 -36.98 38.74
N PRO A 805 17.02 -36.39 39.93
CA PRO A 805 16.62 -35.02 40.33
C PRO A 805 17.75 -34.09 40.77
N SER A 806 17.56 -32.79 40.55
CA SER A 806 18.41 -31.72 41.09
C SER A 806 17.94 -31.26 42.48
N SER A 807 18.89 -30.96 43.37
CA SER A 807 18.59 -30.41 44.69
C SER A 807 19.54 -29.26 45.06
N SER A 808 18.95 -28.10 45.38
CA SER A 808 19.45 -27.15 46.39
C SER A 808 20.79 -26.43 46.15
N SER A 809 20.81 -25.52 45.17
CA SER A 809 21.69 -24.33 45.18
C SER A 809 20.99 -23.06 44.69
N ASP A 810 20.26 -23.14 43.57
CA ASP A 810 19.87 -21.94 42.80
C ASP A 810 18.65 -21.19 43.35
N MET A 811 17.94 -21.78 44.32
CA MET A 811 16.70 -21.22 44.86
C MET A 811 16.91 -19.90 45.64
N LEU A 812 18.13 -19.59 46.06
CA LEU A 812 18.42 -18.39 46.87
C LEU A 812 18.39 -17.10 46.05
N LEU A 813 18.97 -17.10 44.85
CA LEU A 813 19.09 -15.90 43.99
C LEU A 813 17.76 -15.53 43.31
N VAL A 814 17.00 -16.54 42.87
CA VAL A 814 15.67 -16.31 42.26
C VAL A 814 14.69 -15.73 43.29
N VAL A 815 14.71 -16.21 44.54
CA VAL A 815 13.89 -15.67 45.63
C VAL A 815 14.32 -14.23 46.00
N LEU A 816 15.63 -13.91 46.00
CA LEU A 816 16.10 -12.54 46.20
C LEU A 816 15.61 -11.58 45.10
N GLY A 817 15.71 -11.99 43.84
CA GLY A 817 15.24 -11.19 42.70
C GLY A 817 13.72 -10.94 42.77
N ILE A 818 12.94 -11.99 43.02
CA ILE A 818 11.48 -11.89 43.13
C ILE A 818 11.06 -11.01 44.32
N THR A 819 11.72 -11.13 45.49
CA THR A 819 11.40 -10.27 46.64
C THR A 819 11.74 -8.80 46.41
N ILE A 820 12.81 -8.48 45.67
CA ILE A 820 13.13 -7.10 45.27
C ILE A 820 12.07 -6.55 44.29
N ILE A 821 11.64 -7.33 43.30
CA ILE A 821 10.61 -6.91 42.33
C ILE A 821 9.26 -6.71 43.03
N ILE A 822 8.86 -7.60 43.94
CA ILE A 822 7.62 -7.46 44.74
C ILE A 822 7.71 -6.24 45.68
N ALA A 823 8.86 -5.98 46.30
CA ALA A 823 9.06 -4.80 47.14
C ALA A 823 8.96 -3.49 46.35
N LEU A 824 9.52 -3.43 45.13
CA LEU A 824 9.40 -2.28 44.23
C LEU A 824 7.96 -2.08 43.73
N GLY A 825 7.23 -3.17 43.44
CA GLY A 825 5.80 -3.11 43.10
C GLY A 825 4.96 -2.56 44.25
N ALA A 826 5.16 -3.06 45.48
CA ALA A 826 4.49 -2.57 46.68
C ALA A 826 4.82 -1.10 46.98
N TYR A 827 6.07 -0.68 46.79
CA TYR A 827 6.50 0.71 46.93
C TYR A 827 5.80 1.64 45.93
N TYR A 828 5.64 1.21 44.67
CA TYR A 828 4.96 1.99 43.64
C TYR A 828 3.46 2.14 43.91
N VAL A 829 2.79 1.07 44.37
CA VAL A 829 1.37 1.10 44.76
C VAL A 829 1.13 1.95 46.02
N SER A 830 2.11 2.05 46.92
CA SER A 830 2.00 2.86 48.14
C SER A 830 2.15 4.38 47.94
N LEU A 831 2.44 4.85 46.72
CA LEU A 831 2.75 6.25 46.41
C LEU A 831 1.62 7.04 45.72
N SER A 832 0.47 6.41 45.44
CA SER A 832 -0.61 6.99 44.63
C SER A 832 -1.82 7.53 45.41
N SER A 833 -1.76 7.61 46.75
CA SER A 833 -2.94 7.80 47.61
C SER A 833 -2.93 9.05 48.52
N ALA A 834 -2.65 10.25 47.98
CA ALA A 834 -3.02 11.53 48.62
C ALA A 834 -3.14 12.72 47.63
N PRO A 835 -4.19 13.56 47.68
CA PRO A 835 -4.34 14.75 46.82
C PRO A 835 -3.99 16.08 47.51
N PHE A 836 -3.55 17.11 46.76
CA PHE A 836 -4.05 18.52 46.86
C PHE A 836 -3.38 19.55 45.90
N LYS A 837 -4.22 20.44 45.35
CA LYS A 837 -4.10 21.89 45.04
C LYS A 837 -2.72 22.60 45.00
N GLY A 838 -2.48 23.51 44.04
CA GLY A 838 -1.69 24.74 44.34
C GLY A 838 -0.90 25.54 43.27
N VAL A 839 -1.58 26.17 42.30
CA VAL A 839 -1.25 27.40 41.52
C VAL A 839 -0.40 28.47 42.29
N PRO A 840 0.46 29.38 41.70
CA PRO A 840 1.26 29.41 40.43
C PRO A 840 2.73 30.00 40.56
N GLY A 841 3.50 30.16 39.45
CA GLY A 841 4.26 31.44 39.23
C GLY A 841 5.62 31.56 38.47
N VAL A 842 5.63 32.39 37.40
CA VAL A 842 6.55 33.55 37.15
C VAL A 842 8.06 33.38 36.76
N SER A 843 8.32 33.26 35.44
CA SER A 843 9.16 34.18 34.59
C SER A 843 10.70 34.05 34.35
N ARG A 844 11.12 34.70 33.24
CA ARG A 844 12.47 35.12 32.74
C ARG A 844 13.41 34.00 32.23
N ARG A 845 13.89 34.00 30.96
CA ARG A 845 14.72 34.95 30.15
C ARG A 845 16.20 35.07 30.58
N THR A 846 17.11 34.47 29.80
CA THR A 846 18.25 35.15 29.12
C THR A 846 18.86 34.27 28.00
N ARG A 847 19.70 34.87 27.12
CA ARG A 847 20.50 34.19 26.08
C ARG A 847 21.96 34.03 26.54
N GLY A 848 22.69 33.00 26.10
CA GLY A 848 24.15 32.91 26.25
C GLY A 848 24.80 31.63 25.70
N VAL A 849 25.77 31.78 24.81
CA VAL A 849 26.66 30.77 24.15
C VAL A 849 28.11 31.17 24.55
N PRO A 850 29.17 30.31 24.65
CA PRO A 850 29.40 28.96 24.06
C PRO A 850 30.07 27.85 24.94
N SER A 851 30.07 26.62 24.39
CA SER A 851 31.16 25.59 24.34
C SER A 851 31.82 24.91 25.57
N HIS A 852 31.98 23.58 25.42
CA HIS A 852 33.02 22.63 25.91
C HIS A 852 32.81 21.74 27.17
N LEU A 853 33.12 20.44 26.95
CA LEU A 853 33.52 19.35 27.86
C LEU A 853 32.48 18.71 28.81
N GLY A 854 32.24 17.39 28.65
CA GLY A 854 31.51 16.54 29.61
C GLY A 854 30.94 15.23 29.06
N SER A 855 31.72 14.14 29.09
CA SER A 855 31.34 12.69 29.08
C SER A 855 30.24 12.12 28.14
N SER A 856 30.65 11.13 27.34
CA SER A 856 29.81 10.04 26.75
C SER A 856 28.99 9.29 27.84
N LEU A 857 27.89 8.57 27.56
CA LEU A 857 27.74 7.48 26.58
C LEU A 857 26.38 7.43 25.84
N THR A 858 26.45 7.04 24.56
CA THR A 858 25.33 6.59 23.71
C THR A 858 25.25 5.05 23.72
N ASN A 859 24.27 4.41 23.03
CA ASN A 859 24.43 4.01 21.62
C ASN A 859 23.11 3.73 20.89
N GLY A 860 23.21 3.74 19.56
CA GLY A 860 22.18 3.44 18.57
C GLY A 860 22.85 3.42 17.18
N LEU A 861 22.28 4.15 16.21
CA LEU A 861 22.80 4.42 14.84
C LEU A 861 22.70 3.26 13.84
N SER A 862 22.57 3.43 12.50
CA SER A 862 22.58 4.57 11.55
C SER A 862 23.92 5.11 10.98
N ILE A 863 24.18 4.82 9.69
CA ILE A 863 24.52 5.79 8.61
C ILE A 863 25.68 6.84 8.80
N LEU A 864 26.56 6.94 7.78
CA LEU A 864 27.48 8.06 7.38
C LEU A 864 28.88 8.29 8.05
N SER A 865 29.92 7.77 7.38
CA SER A 865 31.05 8.54 6.78
C SER A 865 32.29 9.09 7.55
N ARG A 866 33.44 9.01 6.83
CA ARG A 866 34.64 9.92 6.76
C ARG A 866 35.83 9.89 7.76
N LYS A 867 36.97 9.48 7.15
CA LYS A 867 38.33 10.11 7.12
C LYS A 867 39.30 10.04 8.32
N TYR A 868 40.58 9.90 7.95
CA TYR A 868 41.79 10.04 8.76
C TYR A 868 42.72 11.11 8.14
N ARG A 869 43.64 11.72 8.93
CA ARG A 869 44.74 12.61 8.48
C ARG A 869 45.77 12.75 9.62
N PRO A 870 47.09 12.84 9.34
CA PRO A 870 47.74 14.14 9.09
C PRO A 870 48.73 14.05 7.87
N SER A 871 49.65 14.96 7.52
CA SER A 871 50.22 16.17 8.17
C SER A 871 50.71 17.24 7.14
N ASN A 872 51.00 18.44 7.65
CA ASN A 872 51.96 19.49 7.23
C ASN A 872 52.02 20.20 5.83
N ASP A 873 52.33 21.51 5.98
CA ASP A 873 53.06 22.48 5.14
C ASP A 873 52.48 23.29 3.96
N SER A 874 52.87 24.58 3.96
CA SER A 874 52.70 25.71 2.99
C SER A 874 51.30 25.96 2.35
N THR A 875 50.58 27.07 2.60
CA THR A 875 50.82 28.49 2.19
C THR A 875 50.99 28.68 0.66
N ILE A 876 50.33 29.61 -0.03
CA ILE A 876 50.15 31.06 0.27
C ILE A 876 48.73 31.59 -0.12
N ALA A 877 48.37 32.77 0.41
CA ALA A 877 47.24 33.71 0.12
C ALA A 877 46.39 33.52 -1.16
N GLY A 878 45.11 33.90 -1.23
CA GLY A 878 44.37 35.05 -0.63
C GLY A 878 43.71 35.86 -1.79
N THR A 879 42.67 36.68 -1.64
CA THR A 879 42.00 37.28 -0.47
C THR A 879 40.55 37.72 -0.82
N SER A 880 39.80 38.18 0.18
CA SER A 880 38.52 38.96 0.16
C SER A 880 38.04 39.63 -1.15
N GLY A 881 36.74 39.86 -1.38
CA GLY A 881 35.54 39.68 -0.52
C GLY A 881 34.45 40.76 -0.75
N ARG A 882 33.28 40.64 -0.09
CA ARG A 882 32.17 41.63 0.08
C ARG A 882 32.09 42.86 -0.87
N ALA A 883 31.00 42.98 -1.64
CA ALA A 883 29.99 44.07 -1.50
C ALA A 883 28.84 44.04 -2.56
N ARG A 884 27.70 44.63 -2.18
CA ARG A 884 26.67 45.28 -3.02
C ARG A 884 26.47 46.70 -2.43
N PRO A 885 25.81 47.69 -3.09
CA PRO A 885 25.38 47.82 -4.49
C PRO A 885 25.85 49.15 -5.16
N ALA A 886 25.56 49.38 -6.46
CA ALA A 886 25.11 50.69 -7.02
C ALA A 886 24.92 50.69 -8.57
N MET A 887 23.95 51.49 -9.04
CA MET A 887 23.90 52.19 -10.35
C MET A 887 24.01 53.71 -10.03
N PRO A 888 24.51 54.62 -10.91
CA PRO A 888 23.93 54.99 -12.23
C PRO A 888 25.02 55.43 -13.28
N SER A 889 24.85 55.96 -14.50
CA SER A 889 23.87 56.11 -15.61
C SER A 889 24.51 57.08 -16.66
N THR A 890 23.91 57.26 -17.86
CA THR A 890 24.03 58.46 -18.77
C THR A 890 25.41 58.76 -19.42
N THR A 891 25.59 59.37 -20.62
CA THR A 891 24.78 60.01 -21.72
C THR A 891 25.70 60.18 -22.96
N SER A 892 25.35 60.47 -24.23
CA SER A 892 24.11 60.47 -25.07
C SER A 892 24.47 60.81 -26.54
N ASN A 893 23.48 61.09 -27.42
CA ASN A 893 23.56 61.64 -28.81
C ASN A 893 23.90 60.65 -29.95
N GLY A 894 23.40 60.79 -31.20
CA GLY A 894 22.30 61.66 -31.68
C GLY A 894 22.17 61.85 -33.23
N ALA A 895 21.08 61.30 -33.81
CA ALA A 895 20.32 61.74 -35.00
C ALA A 895 20.89 61.76 -36.47
N SER A 896 19.99 61.40 -37.42
CA SER A 896 19.88 61.87 -38.83
C SER A 896 20.86 61.30 -39.90
N VAL A 897 20.57 61.17 -41.22
CA VAL A 897 19.33 61.28 -42.05
C VAL A 897 19.53 60.66 -43.47
N SER A 898 18.42 60.46 -44.22
CA SER A 898 18.28 60.31 -45.70
C SER A 898 18.51 58.96 -46.43
N THR A 899 17.61 58.70 -47.38
CA THR A 899 17.64 57.69 -48.48
C THR A 899 18.01 58.38 -49.81
N PRO A 900 18.22 57.65 -50.93
CA PRO A 900 17.13 57.51 -51.93
C PRO A 900 17.13 56.29 -52.90
N LEU A 901 15.93 55.85 -53.34
CA LEU A 901 15.48 55.45 -54.72
C LEU A 901 16.28 54.37 -55.55
N THR A 902 15.76 53.59 -56.52
CA THR A 902 14.43 53.45 -57.21
C THR A 902 14.30 52.11 -57.98
N ALA A 903 13.06 51.56 -58.08
CA ALA A 903 12.33 50.91 -59.23
C ALA A 903 13.02 49.94 -60.24
N GLU A 904 12.39 49.11 -61.10
CA GLU A 904 11.02 48.89 -61.66
C GLU A 904 10.70 47.35 -61.70
N TYR A 905 9.47 46.79 -61.53
CA TYR A 905 8.26 46.68 -62.40
C TYR A 905 8.44 45.88 -63.73
N PRO A 906 7.39 45.23 -64.35
CA PRO A 906 5.93 45.31 -64.08
C PRO A 906 5.01 44.04 -64.25
N SER A 907 3.96 43.97 -63.41
CA SER A 907 2.58 43.48 -63.71
C SER A 907 2.33 41.98 -63.98
N LYS A 908 1.18 41.35 -63.66
CA LYS A 908 -0.28 41.70 -63.53
C LYS A 908 -0.90 40.72 -62.49
N ARG A 909 -2.13 40.72 -61.94
CA ARG A 909 -3.42 41.51 -61.79
C ARG A 909 -4.29 40.66 -60.79
N SER A 910 -5.53 40.92 -60.33
CA SER A 910 -6.36 42.07 -59.87
C SER A 910 -7.82 41.54 -59.74
N SER A 911 -8.74 41.89 -58.84
CA SER A 911 -8.85 42.72 -57.60
C SER A 911 -10.34 42.67 -57.17
N GLY A 912 -10.81 42.92 -55.94
CA GLY A 912 -10.21 43.41 -54.69
C GLY A 912 -11.11 44.47 -54.01
N TYR A 913 -10.91 44.74 -52.69
CA TYR A 913 -11.48 45.87 -51.90
C TYR A 913 -13.00 45.89 -51.54
N PRO A 914 -13.48 46.70 -50.54
CA PRO A 914 -12.77 47.49 -49.50
C PRO A 914 -13.38 47.55 -48.06
N SER A 915 -12.51 47.80 -47.05
CA SER A 915 -12.71 48.64 -45.82
C SER A 915 -13.80 48.31 -44.77
N GLY A 916 -13.65 48.67 -43.47
CA GLY A 916 -12.51 49.26 -42.74
C GLY A 916 -12.87 49.89 -41.38
N TYR A 917 -11.88 50.51 -40.72
CA TYR A 917 -11.93 51.33 -39.48
C TYR A 917 -12.18 50.66 -38.10
N SER A 918 -11.52 51.23 -37.09
CA SER A 918 -11.75 51.09 -35.63
C SER A 918 -11.66 52.52 -35.03
N PRO A 919 -12.20 52.83 -33.83
CA PRO A 919 -11.48 52.54 -32.57
C PRO A 919 -12.31 52.43 -31.26
N GLY A 920 -11.67 52.01 -30.15
CA GLY A 920 -11.68 52.85 -28.92
C GLY A 920 -12.25 52.32 -27.59
N TYR A 921 -11.45 52.52 -26.53
CA TYR A 921 -11.81 52.76 -25.11
C TYR A 921 -12.24 51.60 -24.18
N SER A 922 -12.32 51.92 -22.88
CA SER A 922 -11.87 51.07 -21.76
C SER A 922 -12.56 51.37 -20.40
N ALA A 923 -12.18 50.62 -19.35
CA ALA A 923 -12.61 50.65 -17.94
C ALA A 923 -14.00 50.03 -17.61
N GLY A 924 -14.25 49.48 -16.40
CA GLY A 924 -13.33 49.19 -15.29
C GLY A 924 -14.03 48.86 -13.94
N VAL A 925 -13.24 48.42 -12.94
CA VAL A 925 -13.49 48.46 -11.47
C VAL A 925 -14.65 47.63 -10.84
N ALA A 926 -14.32 46.40 -10.43
CA ALA A 926 -14.32 45.85 -9.05
C ALA A 926 -15.52 45.98 -8.05
N ILE A 927 -15.88 44.82 -7.45
CA ILE A 927 -16.39 44.54 -6.08
C ILE A 927 -17.83 44.93 -5.68
N THR A 928 -18.66 43.93 -5.30
CA THR A 928 -19.33 43.83 -3.97
C THR A 928 -20.07 42.49 -3.74
N ASN A 929 -20.29 42.12 -2.47
CA ASN A 929 -21.02 40.93 -2.02
C ASN A 929 -22.50 41.22 -1.70
N SER A 930 -23.42 40.33 -2.09
CA SER A 930 -24.66 40.02 -1.32
C SER A 930 -25.30 38.72 -1.83
N GLY A 931 -25.71 37.82 -0.94
CA GLY A 931 -26.17 36.47 -1.32
C GLY A 931 -27.69 36.27 -1.37
N ALA A 932 -28.04 34.97 -1.50
CA ALA A 932 -29.36 34.32 -1.38
C ALA A 932 -30.27 34.22 -2.62
N SER A 933 -30.83 33.01 -2.77
CA SER A 933 -32.01 32.61 -3.59
C SER A 933 -32.01 32.97 -5.07
N ILE A 934 -31.38 32.11 -5.89
CA ILE A 934 -31.66 32.03 -7.34
C ILE A 934 -32.82 31.05 -7.57
N ARG A 935 -33.98 31.57 -7.97
CA ARG A 935 -34.93 30.84 -8.84
C ARG A 935 -34.74 31.37 -10.26
N VAL A 936 -34.16 30.55 -11.13
CA VAL A 936 -34.09 30.75 -12.59
C VAL A 936 -34.64 29.45 -13.18
N ALA A 937 -35.87 29.42 -13.72
CA ALA A 937 -36.33 30.09 -14.94
C ALA A 937 -35.64 29.50 -16.18
N ALA A 938 -36.25 28.44 -16.74
CA ALA A 938 -35.80 27.84 -17.99
C ALA A 938 -36.12 28.77 -19.17
N SER A 939 -35.11 29.32 -19.82
CA SER A 939 -35.28 30.23 -20.97
C SER A 939 -34.09 30.19 -21.94
N THR A 940 -33.71 29.00 -22.41
CA THR A 940 -32.65 28.82 -23.43
C THR A 940 -32.95 27.71 -24.45
N VAL A 941 -34.23 27.41 -24.69
CA VAL A 941 -34.69 26.55 -25.80
C VAL A 941 -35.84 27.25 -26.53
N ALA A 942 -35.53 28.03 -27.58
CA ALA A 942 -36.52 28.82 -28.31
C ALA A 942 -36.06 29.25 -29.74
N SER A 943 -35.63 28.32 -30.59
CA SER A 943 -35.46 28.58 -32.04
C SER A 943 -35.38 27.32 -32.92
N VAL A 944 -36.33 26.38 -32.79
CA VAL A 944 -36.52 25.27 -33.76
C VAL A 944 -38.01 25.07 -34.01
N ASP A 945 -38.58 25.88 -34.91
CA ASP A 945 -39.97 25.74 -35.36
C ASP A 945 -40.08 24.62 -36.40
N GLY A 946 -40.53 23.44 -35.97
CA GLY A 946 -40.79 22.28 -36.80
C GLY A 946 -41.42 21.13 -36.00
N PRO A 947 -42.10 20.17 -36.66
CA PRO A 947 -42.84 19.11 -35.98
C PRO A 947 -41.99 18.15 -35.12
N VAL A 948 -40.66 18.18 -35.30
CA VAL A 948 -39.70 17.41 -34.49
C VAL A 948 -39.56 17.96 -33.07
N GLY A 949 -39.62 19.30 -32.90
CA GLY A 949 -39.36 19.96 -31.61
C GLY A 949 -40.39 19.64 -30.52
N SER A 950 -41.64 19.38 -30.90
CA SER A 950 -42.69 18.94 -29.97
C SER A 950 -42.44 17.53 -29.42
N SER A 951 -41.88 16.63 -30.22
CA SER A 951 -41.58 15.25 -29.80
C SER A 951 -40.42 15.20 -28.80
N ILE A 952 -39.34 15.93 -29.08
CA ILE A 952 -38.16 16.01 -28.19
C ILE A 952 -38.55 16.61 -26.84
N SER A 953 -39.40 17.65 -26.84
CA SER A 953 -39.89 18.30 -25.62
C SER A 953 -40.69 17.37 -24.71
N ALA A 954 -41.38 16.37 -25.26
CA ALA A 954 -42.12 15.37 -24.48
C ALA A 954 -41.20 14.32 -23.84
N ILE A 955 -40.12 13.93 -24.52
CA ILE A 955 -39.16 12.90 -24.06
C ILE A 955 -38.33 13.37 -22.85
N LEU A 956 -38.06 14.68 -22.75
CA LEU A 956 -37.20 15.29 -21.73
C LEU A 956 -37.93 15.75 -20.45
N SER A 957 -39.24 15.50 -20.34
CA SER A 957 -40.00 15.78 -19.10
C SER A 957 -39.61 14.81 -17.96
N PRO A 958 -39.59 15.25 -16.68
CA PRO A 958 -39.44 14.36 -15.53
C PRO A 958 -40.65 13.45 -15.28
N ASP A 959 -41.87 13.96 -15.50
CA ASP A 959 -43.13 13.37 -15.02
C ASP A 959 -43.98 12.73 -16.14
N SER A 960 -43.43 11.78 -16.90
CA SER A 960 -44.14 11.10 -18.01
C SER A 960 -44.25 9.58 -17.79
N SER A 961 -45.23 9.15 -16.99
CA SER A 961 -45.49 7.73 -16.66
C SER A 961 -46.31 6.97 -17.73
N SER A 962 -45.98 7.15 -19.01
CA SER A 962 -46.76 6.59 -20.13
C SER A 962 -45.88 5.91 -21.18
N CYS A 963 -45.83 4.58 -21.15
CA CYS A 963 -45.16 3.78 -22.18
C CYS A 963 -45.99 3.76 -23.47
N LEU A 964 -45.63 4.59 -24.44
CA LEU A 964 -45.99 4.41 -25.85
C LEU A 964 -44.71 4.21 -26.66
N ALA A 965 -44.60 3.10 -27.37
CA ALA A 965 -43.49 2.86 -28.28
C ALA A 965 -43.65 3.76 -29.53
N ILE A 966 -42.79 4.75 -29.68
CA ILE A 966 -42.67 5.57 -30.88
C ILE A 966 -41.43 5.05 -31.64
N PRO A 967 -41.54 4.65 -32.92
CA PRO A 967 -40.37 4.27 -33.70
C PRO A 967 -39.48 5.50 -33.93
N ILE A 968 -38.23 5.42 -33.48
CA ILE A 968 -37.23 6.50 -33.56
C ILE A 968 -36.45 6.33 -34.87
N SER A 969 -36.28 7.40 -35.65
CA SER A 969 -35.48 7.31 -36.88
C SER A 969 -33.98 7.41 -36.58
N SER A 970 -33.14 6.86 -37.46
CA SER A 970 -31.67 6.94 -37.32
C SER A 970 -31.12 8.37 -37.39
N SER A 971 -31.89 9.32 -37.91
CA SER A 971 -31.65 10.77 -37.80
C SER A 971 -31.81 11.28 -36.36
N ASP A 972 -32.90 10.91 -35.69
CA ASP A 972 -33.22 11.41 -34.34
C ASP A 972 -32.19 10.93 -33.30
N VAL A 973 -31.68 9.71 -33.46
CA VAL A 973 -30.61 9.14 -32.61
C VAL A 973 -29.33 9.98 -32.70
N ARG A 974 -28.93 10.44 -33.88
CA ARG A 974 -27.75 11.32 -34.05
C ARG A 974 -27.96 12.70 -33.44
N GLU A 975 -29.16 13.27 -33.57
CA GLU A 975 -29.45 14.57 -32.96
C GLU A 975 -29.44 14.49 -31.42
N LEU A 976 -30.01 13.42 -30.84
CA LEU A 976 -29.94 13.12 -29.40
C LEU A 976 -28.49 12.97 -28.90
N LEU A 977 -27.66 12.17 -29.59
CA LEU A 977 -26.24 12.00 -29.25
C LEU A 977 -25.49 13.34 -29.24
N SER A 978 -25.60 14.12 -30.33
CA SER A 978 -24.95 15.44 -30.41
C SER A 978 -25.44 16.43 -29.35
N THR A 979 -26.65 16.24 -28.82
CA THR A 979 -27.23 17.09 -27.77
C THR A 979 -26.70 16.70 -26.40
N ALA A 980 -26.55 15.39 -26.14
CA ALA A 980 -25.97 14.89 -24.90
C ALA A 980 -24.47 15.23 -24.80
N GLU A 981 -23.71 15.13 -25.89
CA GLU A 981 -22.31 15.59 -25.95
C GLU A 981 -22.17 17.07 -25.57
N ARG A 982 -23.02 17.94 -26.15
CA ARG A 982 -23.08 19.37 -25.81
C ARG A 982 -23.52 19.66 -24.36
N MET A 983 -24.04 18.68 -23.62
CA MET A 983 -24.34 18.79 -22.18
C MET A 983 -23.17 18.36 -21.28
N ILE A 984 -22.19 17.61 -21.80
CA ILE A 984 -20.98 17.20 -21.05
C ILE A 984 -20.10 18.42 -20.74
N ASP A 985 -19.92 19.32 -21.73
CA ASP A 985 -19.20 20.61 -21.57
C ASP A 985 -19.83 21.54 -20.51
N HIS A 986 -21.08 21.28 -20.12
CA HIS A 986 -21.80 22.03 -19.08
C HIS A 986 -21.96 21.26 -17.76
N LYS A 987 -21.24 20.14 -17.57
CA LYS A 987 -21.19 19.34 -16.34
C LYS A 987 -22.54 18.85 -15.79
N ASN A 988 -23.60 18.80 -16.59
CA ASN A 988 -24.94 18.42 -16.11
C ASN A 988 -25.17 16.90 -16.22
N TYR A 989 -24.35 16.13 -15.50
CA TYR A 989 -24.22 14.68 -15.67
C TYR A 989 -25.50 13.90 -15.33
N GLU A 990 -26.31 14.35 -14.37
CA GLU A 990 -27.62 13.76 -14.03
C GLU A 990 -28.56 13.67 -15.25
N LEU A 991 -28.74 14.78 -15.98
CA LEU A 991 -29.57 14.81 -17.18
C LEU A 991 -28.98 13.92 -18.29
N SER A 992 -27.66 13.95 -18.44
CA SER A 992 -26.95 13.19 -19.48
C SER A 992 -27.07 11.68 -19.28
N LEU A 993 -26.89 11.17 -18.05
CA LEU A 993 -27.14 9.76 -17.74
C LEU A 993 -28.61 9.36 -17.90
N SER A 994 -29.56 10.25 -17.54
CA SER A 994 -30.99 9.99 -17.71
C SER A 994 -31.38 9.86 -19.19
N ALA A 995 -30.85 10.74 -20.04
CA ALA A 995 -31.02 10.67 -21.50
C ALA A 995 -30.40 9.39 -22.08
N TYR A 996 -29.14 9.07 -21.75
CA TYR A 996 -28.49 7.84 -22.23
C TYR A 996 -29.18 6.56 -21.76
N LYS A 997 -29.71 6.50 -20.53
CA LYS A 997 -30.53 5.36 -20.08
C LYS A 997 -31.82 5.20 -20.89
N LYS A 998 -32.53 6.28 -21.19
CA LYS A 998 -33.73 6.24 -22.06
C LYS A 998 -33.37 5.75 -23.48
N VAL A 999 -32.23 6.19 -24.02
CA VAL A 999 -31.72 5.72 -25.33
C VAL A 999 -31.36 4.23 -25.30
N LEU A 1000 -30.57 3.78 -24.31
CA LEU A 1000 -30.21 2.36 -24.16
C LEU A 1000 -31.44 1.44 -24.04
N HIS A 1001 -32.46 1.86 -23.27
CA HIS A 1001 -33.70 1.09 -23.09
C HIS A 1001 -34.62 1.11 -24.34
N ALA A 1002 -34.47 2.10 -25.22
CA ALA A 1002 -35.13 2.08 -26.53
C ALA A 1002 -34.38 1.17 -27.53
N LEU A 1003 -33.05 1.22 -27.52
CA LEU A 1003 -32.19 0.40 -28.39
C LEU A 1003 -32.25 -1.10 -28.05
N SER A 1004 -32.52 -1.48 -26.80
CA SER A 1004 -32.70 -2.88 -26.39
C SER A 1004 -34.03 -3.51 -26.84
N ALA A 1005 -34.81 -2.83 -27.69
CA ALA A 1005 -36.13 -3.26 -28.16
C ALA A 1005 -36.26 -3.29 -29.70
N ASP A 1006 -35.17 -3.06 -30.44
CA ASP A 1006 -35.14 -3.02 -31.91
C ASP A 1006 -34.00 -3.92 -32.43
N GLU A 1007 -34.35 -4.98 -33.18
CA GLU A 1007 -33.42 -6.00 -33.68
C GLU A 1007 -32.57 -5.50 -34.88
N GLY A 1008 -32.77 -4.27 -35.35
CA GLY A 1008 -32.19 -3.75 -36.61
C GLY A 1008 -30.87 -2.97 -36.52
N LEU A 1009 -30.29 -2.74 -35.34
CA LEU A 1009 -29.12 -1.86 -35.14
C LEU A 1009 -27.77 -2.60 -35.13
N SER A 1010 -26.72 -1.94 -35.63
CA SER A 1010 -25.36 -2.51 -35.63
C SER A 1010 -24.76 -2.54 -34.22
N GLN A 1011 -24.07 -3.63 -33.91
CA GLN A 1011 -23.42 -3.88 -32.62
C GLN A 1011 -22.45 -2.75 -32.23
N GLU A 1012 -21.71 -2.21 -33.21
CA GLU A 1012 -20.78 -1.08 -33.01
C GLU A 1012 -21.45 0.15 -32.38
N LEU A 1013 -22.67 0.50 -32.81
CA LEU A 1013 -23.38 1.66 -32.27
C LEU A 1013 -23.85 1.42 -30.83
N HIS A 1014 -24.26 0.19 -30.52
CA HIS A 1014 -24.61 -0.21 -29.14
C HIS A 1014 -23.40 -0.12 -28.22
N GLU A 1015 -22.26 -0.68 -28.63
CA GLU A 1015 -21.00 -0.62 -27.88
C GLU A 1015 -20.42 0.80 -27.76
N HIS A 1016 -20.62 1.66 -28.76
CA HIS A 1016 -20.22 3.06 -28.68
C HIS A 1016 -21.06 3.80 -27.62
N ILE A 1017 -22.37 3.58 -27.62
CA ILE A 1017 -23.31 4.20 -26.66
C ILE A 1017 -23.04 3.73 -25.23
N LEU A 1018 -22.72 2.45 -25.03
CA LEU A 1018 -22.26 1.92 -23.74
C LEU A 1018 -20.94 2.58 -23.27
N ARG A 1019 -19.94 2.70 -24.17
CA ARG A 1019 -18.65 3.35 -23.85
C ARG A 1019 -18.80 4.82 -23.44
N VAL A 1020 -19.72 5.57 -24.03
CA VAL A 1020 -20.00 6.96 -23.61
C VAL A 1020 -20.78 7.01 -22.29
N TYR A 1021 -21.72 6.09 -22.07
CA TYR A 1021 -22.46 5.99 -20.80
C TYR A 1021 -21.54 5.66 -19.61
N ASP A 1022 -20.61 4.72 -19.76
CA ASP A 1022 -19.65 4.35 -18.70
C ASP A 1022 -18.68 5.51 -18.40
N LYS A 1023 -18.20 6.23 -19.43
CA LYS A 1023 -17.39 7.46 -19.25
C LYS A 1023 -18.17 8.57 -18.52
N LEU A 1024 -19.46 8.75 -18.83
CA LEU A 1024 -20.36 9.67 -18.12
C LEU A 1024 -20.55 9.29 -16.64
N LEU A 1025 -20.72 8.00 -16.34
CA LEU A 1025 -20.86 7.49 -14.99
C LEU A 1025 -19.58 7.71 -14.16
N LEU A 1026 -18.41 7.45 -14.76
CA LEU A 1026 -17.10 7.68 -14.14
C LEU A 1026 -16.91 9.16 -13.74
N PHE A 1027 -17.20 10.11 -14.64
CA PHE A 1027 -17.09 11.54 -14.32
C PHE A 1027 -18.04 11.96 -13.18
N LYS A 1028 -19.26 11.42 -13.13
CA LYS A 1028 -20.18 11.68 -12.00
C LYS A 1028 -19.58 11.16 -10.69
N ARG A 1029 -19.04 9.94 -10.66
CA ARG A 1029 -18.46 9.36 -9.43
C ARG A 1029 -17.21 10.10 -8.94
N MET A 1030 -16.43 10.69 -9.84
CA MET A 1030 -15.32 11.58 -9.46
C MET A 1030 -15.80 12.88 -8.79
N ASP A 1031 -16.87 13.52 -9.28
CA ASP A 1031 -17.46 14.70 -8.62
C ASP A 1031 -18.21 14.31 -7.31
N ASP A 1032 -18.85 13.13 -7.23
CA ASP A 1032 -19.43 12.59 -5.98
C ASP A 1032 -18.33 12.37 -4.91
N ALA A 1033 -17.20 11.75 -5.27
CA ALA A 1033 -16.06 11.56 -4.38
C ALA A 1033 -15.45 12.89 -3.93
N ARG A 1034 -15.36 13.87 -4.83
CA ARG A 1034 -14.89 15.23 -4.51
C ARG A 1034 -15.79 15.93 -3.48
N ALA A 1035 -17.11 15.79 -3.63
CA ALA A 1035 -18.06 16.31 -2.64
C ALA A 1035 -17.91 15.63 -1.26
N ALA A 1036 -17.57 14.34 -1.22
CA ALA A 1036 -17.28 13.63 0.04
C ALA A 1036 -15.97 14.09 0.71
N VAL A 1037 -14.93 14.45 -0.08
CA VAL A 1037 -13.72 15.13 0.45
C VAL A 1037 -14.07 16.48 1.05
N ASP A 1038 -14.82 17.32 0.32
CA ASP A 1038 -15.21 18.66 0.79
C ASP A 1038 -16.15 18.61 2.02
N ALA A 1039 -16.91 17.52 2.19
CA ALA A 1039 -17.71 17.22 3.38
C ALA A 1039 -16.92 16.58 4.54
N ASN A 1040 -15.69 16.14 4.30
CA ASN A 1040 -14.83 15.38 5.23
C ASN A 1040 -15.49 14.06 5.74
N ASP A 1041 -16.26 13.38 4.88
CA ASP A 1041 -16.88 12.08 5.18
C ASP A 1041 -16.05 10.93 4.60
N ALA A 1042 -15.27 10.28 5.46
CA ALA A 1042 -14.39 9.18 5.08
C ALA A 1042 -15.13 7.89 4.66
N LEU A 1043 -16.40 7.72 5.02
CA LEU A 1043 -17.17 6.53 4.65
C LEU A 1043 -17.83 6.71 3.27
N ALA A 1044 -18.46 7.87 3.05
CA ALA A 1044 -18.99 8.24 1.75
C ALA A 1044 -17.89 8.34 0.69
N LEU A 1045 -16.73 8.91 1.05
CA LEU A 1045 -15.56 8.98 0.17
C LEU A 1045 -15.05 7.60 -0.22
N ARG A 1046 -14.97 6.66 0.73
CA ARG A 1046 -14.49 5.30 0.45
C ARG A 1046 -15.44 4.57 -0.51
N ALA A 1047 -16.75 4.62 -0.26
CA ALA A 1047 -17.74 4.04 -1.16
C ALA A 1047 -17.67 4.65 -2.57
N ALA A 1048 -17.54 5.98 -2.67
CA ALA A 1048 -17.41 6.66 -3.95
C ALA A 1048 -16.10 6.30 -4.70
N LEU A 1049 -14.99 6.09 -3.99
CA LEU A 1049 -13.72 5.66 -4.59
C LEU A 1049 -13.72 4.20 -5.04
N ASP A 1050 -14.30 3.30 -4.24
CA ASP A 1050 -14.44 1.88 -4.60
C ASP A 1050 -15.35 1.72 -5.84
N GLU A 1051 -16.45 2.49 -5.94
CA GLU A 1051 -17.26 2.58 -7.16
C GLU A 1051 -16.53 3.24 -8.34
N THR A 1052 -15.78 4.33 -8.11
CA THR A 1052 -15.01 5.03 -9.16
C THR A 1052 -13.98 4.09 -9.78
N ARG A 1053 -13.30 3.28 -8.94
CA ARG A 1053 -12.34 2.26 -9.38
C ARG A 1053 -13.00 1.22 -10.28
N PHE A 1054 -14.12 0.64 -9.84
CA PHE A 1054 -14.88 -0.34 -10.62
C PHE A 1054 -15.37 0.22 -11.97
N CYS A 1055 -15.73 1.51 -12.02
CA CYS A 1055 -16.07 2.18 -13.28
C CYS A 1055 -14.84 2.44 -14.17
N ALA A 1056 -13.69 2.79 -13.58
CA ALA A 1056 -12.46 3.05 -14.34
C ALA A 1056 -11.91 1.76 -14.99
N GLU A 1057 -11.91 0.64 -14.25
CA GLU A 1057 -11.49 -0.68 -14.74
C GLU A 1057 -12.35 -1.18 -15.93
N ARG A 1058 -13.59 -0.69 -16.08
CA ARG A 1058 -14.46 -0.95 -17.25
C ARG A 1058 -14.23 -0.03 -18.45
N VAL A 1059 -13.64 1.15 -18.26
CA VAL A 1059 -13.55 2.16 -19.33
C VAL A 1059 -12.38 1.89 -20.30
N GLY A 1060 -11.41 1.06 -19.89
CA GLY A 1060 -10.44 0.36 -20.75
C GLY A 1060 -9.34 1.21 -21.40
N ASP A 1061 -9.63 2.45 -21.80
CA ASP A 1061 -8.69 3.33 -22.50
C ASP A 1061 -8.96 4.82 -22.17
N ALA A 1062 -8.04 5.40 -21.38
CA ALA A 1062 -8.02 6.81 -20.99
C ALA A 1062 -6.62 7.28 -20.53
N ARG A 1063 -6.01 8.18 -21.32
CA ARG A 1063 -4.77 8.97 -21.07
C ARG A 1063 -4.10 8.85 -19.68
N THR A 1064 -2.82 8.47 -19.70
CA THR A 1064 -1.85 8.44 -18.60
C THR A 1064 -1.92 9.61 -17.61
N THR A 1065 -2.22 10.83 -18.07
CA THR A 1065 -2.30 12.03 -17.20
C THR A 1065 -3.30 11.89 -16.05
N LEU A 1066 -4.48 11.28 -16.30
CA LEU A 1066 -5.53 11.10 -15.28
C LEU A 1066 -5.12 10.07 -14.21
N ILE A 1067 -4.35 9.05 -14.61
CA ILE A 1067 -3.77 8.06 -13.69
C ILE A 1067 -2.68 8.71 -12.84
N THR A 1068 -1.91 9.65 -13.39
CA THR A 1068 -0.93 10.45 -12.64
C THR A 1068 -1.62 11.37 -11.63
N ASP A 1069 -2.65 12.13 -12.01
CA ASP A 1069 -3.42 12.98 -11.09
C ASP A 1069 -4.01 12.18 -9.92
N ALA A 1070 -4.52 10.96 -10.19
CA ALA A 1070 -5.03 10.06 -9.16
C ALA A 1070 -3.92 9.53 -8.24
N LYS A 1071 -2.75 9.17 -8.78
CA LYS A 1071 -1.56 8.77 -8.00
C LYS A 1071 -1.02 9.91 -7.14
N ASP A 1072 -1.00 11.14 -7.64
CA ASP A 1072 -0.55 12.31 -6.88
C ASP A 1072 -1.55 12.72 -5.79
N ALA A 1073 -2.86 12.58 -6.02
CA ALA A 1073 -3.88 12.73 -5.00
C ALA A 1073 -3.70 11.69 -3.87
N TYR A 1074 -3.44 10.42 -4.23
CA TYR A 1074 -3.15 9.35 -3.27
C TYR A 1074 -1.84 9.61 -2.49
N ALA A 1075 -0.78 10.07 -3.16
CA ALA A 1075 0.47 10.47 -2.51
C ALA A 1075 0.29 11.71 -1.61
N GLY A 1076 -0.64 12.61 -1.93
CA GLY A 1076 -1.09 13.68 -1.04
C GLY A 1076 -1.78 13.15 0.22
N PHE A 1077 -2.74 12.24 0.04
CA PHE A 1077 -3.48 11.60 1.13
C PHE A 1077 -2.58 10.84 2.12
N VAL A 1078 -1.62 10.04 1.63
CA VAL A 1078 -0.64 9.34 2.49
C VAL A 1078 0.19 10.32 3.34
N ARG A 1079 0.55 11.49 2.80
CA ARG A 1079 1.28 12.54 3.56
C ARG A 1079 0.43 13.17 4.65
N GLU A 1080 -0.87 13.40 4.40
CA GLU A 1080 -1.76 14.01 5.41
C GLU A 1080 -2.26 12.99 6.45
N LEU A 1081 -2.42 11.71 6.10
CA LEU A 1081 -2.64 10.62 7.06
C LEU A 1081 -1.49 10.53 8.07
N ASN A 1082 -0.24 10.48 7.59
CA ASN A 1082 0.95 10.47 8.46
C ASN A 1082 0.99 11.70 9.38
N ARG A 1083 0.60 12.89 8.89
CA ARG A 1083 0.45 14.10 9.73
C ARG A 1083 -0.60 13.94 10.82
N MET A 1084 -1.77 13.41 10.49
CA MET A 1084 -2.86 13.21 11.47
C MET A 1084 -2.48 12.14 12.51
N GLU A 1085 -1.74 11.10 12.11
CA GLU A 1085 -1.27 10.04 13.00
C GLU A 1085 -0.15 10.53 13.94
N ILE A 1086 0.79 11.34 13.44
CA ILE A 1086 1.75 12.08 14.29
C ILE A 1086 1.01 13.01 15.25
N ALA A 1087 0.04 13.80 14.79
CA ALA A 1087 -0.76 14.71 15.62
C ALA A 1087 -1.72 14.00 16.60
N LYS A 1088 -1.90 12.68 16.47
CA LYS A 1088 -2.62 11.80 17.40
C LYS A 1088 -1.66 11.22 18.45
N ASN A 1089 -0.45 10.86 18.05
CA ASN A 1089 0.62 10.40 18.94
C ASN A 1089 1.27 11.53 19.77
N GLU A 1090 1.16 12.80 19.33
CA GLU A 1090 1.49 13.98 20.16
C GLU A 1090 0.36 14.38 21.15
N ARG A 1091 -0.73 13.60 21.23
CA ARG A 1091 -1.87 13.81 22.14
C ARG A 1091 -2.16 12.63 23.09
N TYR A 1092 -1.39 11.55 22.98
CA TYR A 1092 -1.40 10.40 23.88
C TYR A 1092 -0.20 10.47 24.84
#